data_AF-A0A8T2WNI1-F1
#
_entry.id   AF-A0A8T2WNI1-F1
#
_cell.length_a   1.000
_cell.length_b   1.000
_cell.length_c   1.000
_cell.angle_alpha   90.00
_cell.angle_beta   90.00
_cell.angle_gamma   90.00
#
_symmetry.space_group_name_H-M   'P 1'
#
loop_
_entity.id
_entity.type
_entity.pdbx_description
1 polymer ?
#
loop_
_entity_poly.entity_id
_entity_poly.type
_entity_poly.pdbx_seq_one_letter_code
_entity_poly.pdbx_strand_id
1 'polypeptide(L)'
;MVSPLGFNVFVTCLYVKSRTGGGSISACGGNGFAGGGGGRVSVDIFSRHDDPQIFVHGGNSIGCPKNAGGAGTLYDAVARSLTVSNHNMSTDTDTLLLEFPYQPLWTNVYVRNHGRATVPLFWSRVQVQGQISLLCSGVLSFGLAHYASSEFELLAEELLMSDSVIKVYGALRMSVKMFLMWNSQMLIDGGEDATVGTSLLEASNLVVLKESSVIHSNANLGVHGQGLLNLSGPGNWIEAQRLVLSLFYSIHVAPGSVLRGPVENATSDAITPRLHCQLEECPSELLHPLKIAMLPYFFHLFQICRVEDITVEGLIEGSVVHFHRARTIYVPSSGTISASGMGCTGGVGRGNVLSNGVGSGGGHGGKGGSACYSDSCIEGGVSYGNAELPCELGSGSGEEMSAGSTAGGGIIVMGSLEHPLSSLSVDGSVRADGESFKGITRDQLVVMNGTGGGPGGGSGGTILLFLHTLDLGGYAVLSSVGGYGSPKGGGGGGGGRVHFHWSDIPTGDVYQPIARVNGSIHTWGGLGRDKGHAGENGTVSGKACPKGLYGIFCEECPAGTYKNVTGSDRALCRPCPADDIPHRAAYVTVRGGIAETPCPYKCVSDRFHMPHCYTALEELIYTFGGPWLFGLLLLGLLILLALVLSVARMKFVGVDELPGPAPTQHGSQIDHSFPFLESLNEVLETNRAEESQSHVHRMYFMGRNTFSEPCHLPHTPPEQIKEIVYEGAFNTFVDEINCIAAYQWWEGAIYSILSVLAYPLAWSWQQWRRRIKLQRLREFVRSEYDHACLRSCRSRALYEGLKVAATSDLMLVYLDFFLGGDEKRTDIPARLHQRFPMSILFGGDGSYMAPFSIQSDNILTSLMGQMVPPTTWYRMAAGLNAQLRLVRRGRLRATTSGHCQYGLLVYAVEEESEHIFIEGIDGVKQVEEESRLLVSGVNNTHSENPSGHWREEMLVSQAHRSSYGGIIVTNSLRMLKEKRDLFYLISFIVHNTKPVGHQDLVGLVISMLLLGDFSLVLLTLLQLYSISLVDVFLVLFILPLGILMPFPAGINALFSHGPRRSAGLARIYALWNVTSLINVVVAFICGYIHYNSQSPSSKKFPFQPWNINMDESEWWIFPAGLVACKILQSQLVNWHIANLEIQDRSLYSNDFELFWQS
;
A
#
# COMPACT_ATOMS: atom_id res chain seq x y z
N MET A 1 -93.82 -13.52 -13.96
CA MET A 1 -94.26 -12.11 -13.97
C MET A 1 -94.32 -11.64 -15.43
N VAL A 2 -95.35 -10.86 -15.74
CA VAL A 2 -95.76 -10.43 -17.08
C VAL A 2 -94.60 -9.78 -17.84
N SER A 3 -94.36 -10.23 -19.08
CA SER A 3 -93.45 -9.59 -20.02
C SER A 3 -93.95 -8.19 -20.37
N PRO A 4 -93.15 -7.12 -20.23
CA PRO A 4 -93.42 -5.89 -20.94
C PRO A 4 -92.83 -6.04 -22.36
N LEU A 5 -93.71 -6.00 -23.35
CA LEU A 5 -93.36 -5.76 -24.75
C LEU A 5 -92.48 -4.50 -24.81
N GLY A 6 -91.19 -4.66 -25.08
CA GLY A 6 -90.27 -3.55 -25.33
C GLY A 6 -90.66 -2.86 -26.63
N PHE A 7 -90.97 -1.57 -26.56
CA PHE A 7 -91.06 -0.72 -27.75
C PHE A 7 -89.64 -0.51 -28.29
N ASN A 8 -89.35 -1.06 -29.47
CA ASN A 8 -88.11 -0.78 -30.19
C ASN A 8 -88.29 0.55 -30.93
N VAL A 9 -87.53 1.58 -30.55
CA VAL A 9 -87.49 2.85 -31.28
C VAL A 9 -86.31 2.79 -32.24
N PHE A 10 -86.57 2.43 -33.50
CA PHE A 10 -85.58 2.51 -34.57
C PHE A 10 -85.62 3.93 -35.17
N VAL A 11 -84.57 4.73 -34.93
CA VAL A 11 -84.42 6.05 -35.54
C VAL A 11 -83.34 5.97 -36.62
N THR A 12 -83.75 5.71 -37.85
CA THR A 12 -82.85 5.78 -39.01
C THR A 12 -82.81 7.23 -39.52
N CYS A 13 -81.89 8.06 -39.01
CA CYS A 13 -81.71 9.44 -39.48
C CYS A 13 -80.68 9.49 -40.62
N LEU A 14 -81.14 9.31 -41.86
CA LEU A 14 -80.25 9.24 -43.03
C LEU A 14 -79.62 10.56 -43.47
N TYR A 15 -79.98 11.71 -42.89
CA TYR A 15 -79.29 12.99 -43.11
C TYR A 15 -79.81 14.06 -42.13
N VAL A 16 -79.01 14.50 -41.14
CA VAL A 16 -79.28 15.77 -40.42
C VAL A 16 -78.37 16.83 -40.99
N LYS A 17 -78.82 17.49 -42.06
CA LYS A 17 -78.19 18.72 -42.55
C LYS A 17 -78.65 19.86 -41.65
N SER A 18 -77.77 20.35 -40.78
CA SER A 18 -77.89 21.62 -40.04
C SER A 18 -79.33 22.06 -39.71
N ARG A 19 -79.84 21.61 -38.56
CA ARG A 19 -80.76 22.42 -37.76
C ARG A 19 -80.19 22.50 -36.35
N THR A 20 -79.71 23.68 -36.00
CA THR A 20 -79.49 24.15 -34.63
C THR A 20 -80.73 23.86 -33.80
N GLY A 21 -80.70 22.83 -32.95
CA GLY A 21 -81.85 22.45 -32.14
C GLY A 21 -81.51 21.37 -31.11
N GLY A 22 -81.56 21.73 -29.83
CA GLY A 22 -81.36 20.84 -28.68
C GLY A 22 -82.53 19.88 -28.43
N GLY A 23 -82.82 19.01 -29.41
CA GLY A 23 -83.86 17.98 -29.27
C GLY A 23 -83.40 16.84 -28.35
N SER A 24 -84.34 16.30 -27.56
CA SER A 24 -84.12 15.10 -26.73
C SER A 24 -84.79 13.88 -27.35
N ILE A 25 -84.05 12.77 -27.47
CA ILE A 25 -84.60 11.47 -27.86
C ILE A 25 -84.70 10.62 -26.59
N SER A 26 -85.88 10.15 -26.24
CA SER A 26 -86.09 9.39 -25.01
C SER A 26 -86.83 8.08 -25.28
N ALA A 27 -86.25 6.98 -24.81
CA ALA A 27 -86.88 5.67 -24.75
C ALA A 27 -86.79 5.15 -23.30
N CYS A 28 -87.40 5.91 -22.38
CA CYS A 28 -87.35 5.62 -20.96
C CYS A 28 -88.52 4.77 -20.48
N GLY A 29 -88.29 3.91 -19.50
CA GLY A 29 -89.31 3.12 -18.84
C GLY A 29 -90.26 3.97 -18.00
N GLY A 30 -91.54 3.61 -17.96
CA GLY A 30 -92.55 4.32 -17.16
C GLY A 30 -92.38 4.09 -15.66
N ASN A 31 -92.67 5.10 -14.84
CA ASN A 31 -92.68 4.96 -13.39
C ASN A 31 -93.95 4.22 -12.94
N GLY A 32 -93.83 3.30 -11.97
CA GLY A 32 -94.97 2.52 -11.49
C GLY A 32 -94.64 1.69 -10.26
N PHE A 33 -95.53 0.74 -9.89
CA PHE A 33 -95.31 -0.09 -8.69
C PHE A 33 -94.04 -0.96 -8.78
N ALA A 34 -93.65 -1.38 -10.00
CA ALA A 34 -92.46 -2.19 -10.26
C ALA A 34 -91.41 -1.50 -11.16
N GLY A 35 -91.70 -0.30 -11.71
CA GLY A 35 -90.86 0.37 -12.72
C GLY A 35 -90.84 -0.34 -14.08
N GLY A 36 -91.03 0.40 -15.18
CA GLY A 36 -90.94 -0.13 -16.54
C GLY A 36 -89.49 -0.27 -17.01
N GLY A 37 -89.18 -1.27 -17.83
CA GLY A 37 -87.83 -1.42 -18.41
C GLY A 37 -87.49 -0.31 -19.41
N GLY A 38 -86.19 0.02 -19.52
CA GLY A 38 -85.67 0.97 -20.50
C GLY A 38 -85.78 0.45 -21.93
N GLY A 39 -86.00 1.36 -22.86
CA GLY A 39 -86.09 1.07 -24.29
C GLY A 39 -84.73 0.90 -24.97
N ARG A 40 -84.78 0.53 -26.25
CA ARG A 40 -83.61 0.39 -27.12
C ARG A 40 -83.62 1.49 -28.18
N VAL A 41 -82.53 2.23 -28.30
CA VAL A 41 -82.34 3.29 -29.30
C VAL A 41 -81.11 2.95 -30.15
N SER A 42 -81.28 2.91 -31.46
CA SER A 42 -80.16 2.88 -32.40
C SER A 42 -80.09 4.22 -33.11
N VAL A 43 -78.89 4.80 -33.20
CA VAL A 43 -78.63 6.04 -33.92
C VAL A 43 -77.54 5.83 -34.97
N ASP A 44 -77.69 6.49 -36.11
CA ASP A 44 -76.71 6.51 -37.19
C ASP A 44 -76.45 7.97 -37.57
N ILE A 45 -75.48 8.62 -36.90
CA ILE A 45 -75.24 10.07 -36.97
C ILE A 45 -73.79 10.35 -37.34
N PHE A 46 -73.56 10.84 -38.56
CA PHE A 46 -72.22 11.02 -39.16
C PHE A 46 -71.50 12.32 -38.75
N SER A 47 -72.21 13.36 -38.29
CA SER A 47 -71.61 14.63 -37.83
C SER A 47 -72.23 15.13 -36.51
N ARG A 48 -71.44 15.16 -35.44
CA ARG A 48 -71.82 15.71 -34.12
C ARG A 48 -71.35 17.17 -34.04
N HIS A 49 -72.25 18.13 -34.28
CA HIS A 49 -71.97 19.55 -34.02
C HIS A 49 -72.61 20.05 -32.70
N ASP A 50 -73.75 19.47 -32.30
CA ASP A 50 -74.37 19.56 -30.98
C ASP A 50 -74.89 18.15 -30.63
N ASP A 51 -74.53 17.58 -29.47
CA ASP A 51 -74.96 16.23 -29.08
C ASP A 51 -76.44 16.24 -28.66
N PRO A 52 -77.36 15.56 -29.37
CA PRO A 52 -78.74 15.41 -28.91
C PRO A 52 -78.76 14.62 -27.59
N GLN A 53 -79.54 15.07 -26.60
CA GLN A 53 -79.65 14.35 -25.33
C GLN A 53 -80.48 13.07 -25.53
N ILE A 54 -79.80 11.92 -25.51
CA ILE A 54 -80.44 10.61 -25.65
C ILE A 54 -80.61 9.97 -24.26
N PHE A 55 -81.85 9.73 -23.87
CA PHE A 55 -82.20 9.09 -22.60
C PHE A 55 -82.71 7.66 -22.83
N VAL A 56 -81.97 6.69 -22.30
CA VAL A 56 -82.28 5.25 -22.36
C VAL A 56 -82.10 4.66 -20.97
N HIS A 57 -83.14 4.71 -20.14
CA HIS A 57 -83.11 4.21 -18.77
C HIS A 57 -84.45 3.60 -18.36
N GLY A 58 -84.45 2.76 -17.32
CA GLY A 58 -85.67 2.22 -16.72
C GLY A 58 -86.50 3.30 -16.02
N GLY A 59 -87.70 2.91 -15.57
CA GLY A 59 -88.58 3.75 -14.77
C GLY A 59 -88.45 3.45 -13.28
N ASN A 60 -88.76 4.44 -12.44
CA ASN A 60 -88.75 4.30 -10.99
C ASN A 60 -89.82 3.31 -10.50
N SER A 61 -89.45 2.52 -9.50
CA SER A 61 -90.31 1.56 -8.81
C SER A 61 -90.74 2.11 -7.45
N ILE A 62 -92.05 2.22 -7.24
CA ILE A 62 -92.64 2.73 -5.98
C ILE A 62 -92.63 1.63 -4.90
N GLY A 63 -92.85 0.37 -5.29
CA GLY A 63 -92.89 -0.76 -4.36
C GLY A 63 -91.51 -1.19 -3.85
N CYS A 64 -90.48 -1.06 -4.69
CA CYS A 64 -89.09 -1.35 -4.35
C CYS A 64 -88.18 -0.22 -4.81
N PRO A 65 -87.93 0.82 -3.98
CA PRO A 65 -87.11 1.97 -4.37
C PRO A 65 -85.69 1.62 -4.81
N LYS A 66 -85.16 0.48 -4.35
CA LYS A 66 -83.82 -0.04 -4.73
C LYS A 66 -83.81 -0.83 -6.05
N ASN A 67 -84.97 -1.16 -6.61
CA ASN A 67 -85.09 -1.96 -7.83
C ASN A 67 -85.97 -1.24 -8.87
N ALA A 68 -85.41 -0.22 -9.51
CA ALA A 68 -85.99 0.43 -10.69
C ALA A 68 -86.02 -0.54 -11.88
N GLY A 69 -86.78 -0.20 -12.92
CA GLY A 69 -86.83 -0.99 -14.14
C GLY A 69 -85.45 -1.14 -14.82
N GLY A 70 -85.33 -2.16 -15.67
CA GLY A 70 -84.06 -2.54 -16.28
C GLY A 70 -83.44 -1.46 -17.18
N ALA A 71 -82.12 -1.54 -17.35
CA ALA A 71 -81.33 -0.57 -18.08
C ALA A 71 -81.69 -0.53 -19.57
N GLY A 72 -81.75 0.68 -20.15
CA GLY A 72 -81.94 0.86 -21.59
C GLY A 72 -80.64 0.65 -22.36
N THR A 73 -80.75 0.49 -23.68
CA THR A 73 -79.58 0.34 -24.57
C THR A 73 -79.55 1.40 -25.65
N LEU A 74 -78.38 1.99 -25.87
CA LEU A 74 -78.08 2.92 -26.94
C LEU A 74 -77.00 2.31 -27.85
N TYR A 75 -77.30 2.11 -29.12
CA TYR A 75 -76.34 1.67 -30.12
C TYR A 75 -76.03 2.80 -31.10
N ASP A 76 -74.76 3.18 -31.21
CA ASP A 76 -74.29 4.12 -32.24
C ASP A 76 -73.71 3.31 -33.41
N ALA A 77 -74.35 3.39 -34.58
CA ALA A 77 -73.98 2.63 -35.76
C ALA A 77 -72.68 3.12 -36.43
N VAL A 78 -72.35 4.42 -36.31
CA VAL A 78 -71.13 5.01 -36.89
C VAL A 78 -69.93 4.63 -36.04
N ALA A 79 -70.03 4.83 -34.72
CA ALA A 79 -68.99 4.42 -33.80
C ALA A 79 -68.94 2.89 -33.64
N ARG A 80 -70.04 2.18 -33.90
CA ARG A 80 -70.27 0.76 -33.57
C ARG A 80 -70.15 0.47 -32.09
N SER A 81 -70.66 1.39 -31.26
CA SER A 81 -70.57 1.31 -29.80
C SER A 81 -71.92 1.05 -29.15
N LEU A 82 -71.97 0.07 -28.25
CA LEU A 82 -73.14 -0.22 -27.42
C LEU A 82 -72.97 0.42 -26.03
N THR A 83 -73.96 1.18 -25.59
CA THR A 83 -74.03 1.73 -24.22
C THR A 83 -75.26 1.20 -23.51
N VAL A 84 -75.06 0.51 -22.39
CA VAL A 84 -76.10 0.07 -21.46
C VAL A 84 -76.04 0.99 -20.25
N SER A 85 -77.12 1.71 -19.96
CA SER A 85 -77.16 2.61 -18.80
C SER A 85 -78.52 2.66 -18.14
N ASN A 86 -78.52 2.85 -16.82
CA ASN A 86 -79.76 3.08 -16.08
C ASN A 86 -79.83 4.47 -15.45
N HIS A 87 -79.00 5.42 -15.93
CA HIS A 87 -78.99 6.80 -15.45
C HIS A 87 -78.90 6.92 -13.92
N ASN A 88 -78.09 6.05 -13.30
CA ASN A 88 -77.82 6.01 -11.87
C ASN A 88 -79.00 5.54 -10.99
N MET A 89 -80.03 4.96 -11.59
CA MET A 89 -81.10 4.27 -10.86
C MET A 89 -80.67 2.84 -10.57
N SER A 90 -80.68 2.45 -9.30
CA SER A 90 -80.38 1.07 -8.91
C SER A 90 -81.46 0.14 -9.43
N THR A 91 -81.05 -0.94 -10.08
CA THR A 91 -81.94 -2.00 -10.56
C THR A 91 -81.35 -3.34 -10.16
N ASP A 92 -82.19 -4.33 -9.87
CA ASP A 92 -81.78 -5.71 -9.80
C ASP A 92 -82.04 -6.49 -11.09
N THR A 93 -82.70 -5.86 -12.07
CA THR A 93 -83.05 -6.50 -13.34
C THR A 93 -81.94 -6.39 -14.36
N ASP A 94 -81.54 -7.52 -14.94
CA ASP A 94 -80.48 -7.60 -15.94
C ASP A 94 -81.00 -7.37 -17.37
N THR A 95 -80.30 -6.54 -18.13
CA THR A 95 -80.54 -6.40 -19.58
C THR A 95 -79.83 -7.53 -20.31
N LEU A 96 -80.61 -8.40 -20.97
CA LEU A 96 -80.08 -9.58 -21.66
C LEU A 96 -79.36 -9.22 -22.96
N LEU A 97 -78.11 -9.67 -23.10
CA LEU A 97 -77.31 -9.63 -24.33
C LEU A 97 -77.22 -11.04 -24.90
N LEU A 98 -78.07 -11.34 -25.88
CA LEU A 98 -78.21 -12.70 -26.43
C LEU A 98 -77.16 -13.02 -27.50
N GLU A 99 -76.74 -12.05 -28.30
CA GLU A 99 -75.84 -12.30 -29.44
C GLU A 99 -74.89 -11.13 -29.67
N PHE A 100 -73.63 -11.43 -29.96
CA PHE A 100 -72.61 -10.46 -30.39
C PHE A 100 -72.35 -10.65 -31.89
N PRO A 101 -72.23 -9.57 -32.67
CA PRO A 101 -72.05 -9.68 -34.12
C PRO A 101 -70.68 -10.26 -34.48
N TYR A 102 -70.63 -11.15 -35.49
CA TYR A 102 -69.37 -11.74 -35.97
C TYR A 102 -68.58 -10.78 -36.87
N GLN A 103 -69.24 -10.16 -37.86
CA GLN A 103 -68.66 -9.11 -38.70
C GLN A 103 -69.77 -8.14 -39.19
N PRO A 104 -69.59 -6.81 -39.09
CA PRO A 104 -68.49 -6.11 -38.39
C PRO A 104 -68.64 -6.23 -36.87
N LEU A 105 -67.51 -6.39 -36.17
CA LEU A 105 -67.47 -6.40 -34.71
C LEU A 105 -67.89 -5.03 -34.15
N TRP A 106 -68.44 -5.01 -32.94
CA TRP A 106 -68.58 -3.78 -32.16
C TRP A 106 -67.20 -3.26 -31.76
N THR A 107 -67.02 -1.94 -31.79
CA THR A 107 -65.76 -1.31 -31.37
C THR A 107 -65.72 -1.18 -29.86
N ASN A 108 -66.79 -0.70 -29.23
CA ASN A 108 -66.81 -0.39 -27.81
C ASN A 108 -68.12 -0.85 -27.14
N VAL A 109 -68.02 -1.38 -25.93
CA VAL A 109 -69.17 -1.73 -25.10
C VAL A 109 -69.04 -1.03 -23.74
N TYR A 110 -70.02 -0.20 -23.40
CA TYR A 110 -70.07 0.58 -22.16
C TYR A 110 -71.23 0.09 -21.30
N VAL A 111 -70.96 -0.34 -20.06
CA VAL A 111 -71.99 -0.61 -19.05
C VAL A 111 -71.81 0.39 -17.93
N ARG A 112 -72.73 1.36 -17.79
CA ARG A 112 -72.52 2.50 -16.89
C ARG A 112 -73.73 3.01 -16.13
N ASN A 113 -73.48 3.66 -15.00
CA ASN A 113 -74.49 4.31 -14.15
C ASN A 113 -75.58 3.34 -13.68
N HIS A 114 -75.22 2.36 -12.85
CA HIS A 114 -76.12 1.30 -12.35
C HIS A 114 -76.78 0.44 -13.44
N GLY A 115 -76.19 0.40 -14.65
CA GLY A 115 -76.62 -0.52 -15.70
C GLY A 115 -76.19 -1.95 -15.37
N ARG A 116 -77.13 -2.91 -15.46
CA ARG A 116 -76.82 -4.33 -15.36
C ARG A 116 -77.06 -5.03 -16.69
N ALA A 117 -76.08 -5.77 -17.18
CA ALA A 117 -76.17 -6.55 -18.41
C ALA A 117 -75.76 -8.00 -18.13
N THR A 118 -76.46 -8.95 -18.76
CA THR A 118 -76.15 -10.38 -18.60
C THR A 118 -76.06 -11.10 -19.93
N VAL A 119 -75.06 -11.98 -20.08
CA VAL A 119 -74.87 -12.87 -21.23
C VAL A 119 -75.21 -14.31 -20.80
N PRO A 120 -76.43 -14.81 -21.11
CA PRO A 120 -76.94 -16.04 -20.49
C PRO A 120 -76.61 -17.34 -21.27
N LEU A 121 -76.04 -17.29 -22.47
CA LEU A 121 -75.90 -18.47 -23.34
C LEU A 121 -74.69 -19.36 -23.01
N PHE A 122 -74.90 -20.68 -23.06
CA PHE A 122 -73.99 -21.74 -22.60
C PHE A 122 -72.62 -21.86 -23.30
N TRP A 123 -72.41 -21.20 -24.45
CA TRP A 123 -71.11 -21.05 -25.14
C TRP A 123 -71.08 -19.74 -25.91
N SER A 124 -71.16 -18.63 -25.18
CA SER A 124 -71.13 -17.30 -25.79
C SER A 124 -69.71 -16.76 -25.85
N ARG A 125 -69.30 -16.40 -27.08
CA ARG A 125 -68.10 -15.61 -27.33
C ARG A 125 -68.49 -14.13 -27.38
N VAL A 126 -67.97 -13.35 -26.44
CA VAL A 126 -68.04 -11.89 -26.45
C VAL A 126 -66.77 -11.37 -27.10
N GLN A 127 -66.87 -10.95 -28.36
CA GLN A 127 -65.75 -10.41 -29.12
C GLN A 127 -65.99 -8.94 -29.48
N VAL A 128 -65.12 -8.07 -29.01
CA VAL A 128 -65.15 -6.61 -29.22
C VAL A 128 -63.83 -6.17 -29.82
N GLN A 129 -63.85 -5.29 -30.83
CA GLN A 129 -62.65 -4.85 -31.53
C GLN A 129 -61.79 -3.91 -30.69
N GLY A 130 -62.39 -3.06 -29.85
CA GLY A 130 -61.71 -2.07 -29.02
C GLY A 130 -61.95 -2.34 -27.53
N GLN A 131 -62.77 -1.51 -26.89
CA GLN A 131 -62.82 -1.43 -25.42
C GLN A 131 -64.15 -1.94 -24.84
N ILE A 132 -64.06 -2.75 -23.79
CA ILE A 132 -65.16 -3.04 -22.87
C ILE A 132 -64.92 -2.22 -21.61
N SER A 133 -65.88 -1.39 -21.21
CA SER A 133 -65.76 -0.59 -19.99
C SER A 133 -66.99 -0.68 -19.11
N LEU A 134 -66.75 -0.91 -17.81
CA LEU A 134 -67.75 -0.87 -16.76
C LEU A 134 -67.45 0.31 -15.83
N LEU A 135 -68.41 1.22 -15.69
CA LEU A 135 -68.23 2.48 -14.97
C LEU A 135 -69.42 2.76 -14.04
N CYS A 136 -69.20 3.42 -12.90
CA CYS A 136 -70.26 3.93 -12.02
C CYS A 136 -71.30 2.84 -11.63
N SER A 137 -70.86 1.81 -10.91
CA SER A 137 -71.70 0.67 -10.47
C SER A 137 -72.32 -0.14 -11.60
N GLY A 138 -71.60 -0.26 -12.72
CA GLY A 138 -71.97 -1.16 -13.81
C GLY A 138 -71.80 -2.62 -13.42
N VAL A 139 -72.72 -3.48 -13.84
CA VAL A 139 -72.63 -4.94 -13.61
C VAL A 139 -72.71 -5.69 -14.93
N LEU A 140 -71.73 -6.54 -15.20
CA LEU A 140 -71.75 -7.48 -16.33
C LEU A 140 -71.69 -8.91 -15.79
N SER A 141 -72.74 -9.69 -16.04
CA SER A 141 -72.80 -11.08 -15.60
C SER A 141 -72.70 -12.06 -16.78
N PHE A 142 -71.97 -13.15 -16.59
CA PHE A 142 -71.86 -14.29 -17.50
C PHE A 142 -72.53 -15.50 -16.88
N GLY A 143 -73.43 -16.15 -17.62
CA GLY A 143 -74.19 -17.28 -17.12
C GLY A 143 -75.27 -16.91 -16.12
N LEU A 144 -75.86 -17.93 -15.49
CA LEU A 144 -76.96 -17.81 -14.54
C LEU A 144 -76.53 -18.39 -13.20
N ALA A 145 -76.92 -17.74 -12.09
CA ALA A 145 -76.44 -18.06 -10.74
C ALA A 145 -76.68 -19.51 -10.26
N HIS A 146 -77.60 -20.24 -10.88
CA HIS A 146 -77.91 -21.64 -10.52
C HIS A 146 -77.38 -22.67 -11.54
N TYR A 147 -76.69 -22.22 -12.59
CA TYR A 147 -76.22 -23.05 -13.69
C TYR A 147 -74.78 -22.69 -14.07
N ALA A 148 -73.84 -22.96 -13.15
CA ALA A 148 -72.41 -22.78 -13.39
C ALA A 148 -71.83 -24.00 -14.10
N SER A 149 -72.14 -24.22 -15.38
CA SER A 149 -71.57 -25.35 -16.16
C SER A 149 -71.01 -24.95 -17.53
N SER A 150 -70.94 -23.65 -17.81
CA SER A 150 -70.51 -23.09 -19.11
C SER A 150 -69.10 -22.53 -19.07
N GLU A 151 -68.43 -22.57 -20.21
CA GLU A 151 -67.20 -21.81 -20.47
C GLU A 151 -67.53 -20.61 -21.36
N PHE A 152 -67.17 -19.41 -20.91
CA PHE A 152 -67.40 -18.15 -21.61
C PHE A 152 -66.11 -17.61 -22.20
N GLU A 153 -66.13 -17.16 -23.44
CA GLU A 153 -64.97 -16.50 -24.07
C GLU A 153 -65.17 -14.98 -24.12
N LEU A 154 -64.22 -14.21 -23.57
CA LEU A 154 -64.19 -12.75 -23.67
C LEU A 154 -62.92 -12.31 -24.38
N LEU A 155 -63.09 -11.62 -25.53
CA LEU A 155 -62.00 -11.07 -26.32
C LEU A 155 -62.22 -9.57 -26.54
N ALA A 156 -61.26 -8.76 -26.11
CA ALA A 156 -61.25 -7.30 -26.31
C ALA A 156 -59.81 -6.76 -26.39
N GLU A 157 -59.60 -5.55 -26.92
CA GLU A 157 -58.29 -4.90 -26.77
C GLU A 157 -58.09 -4.40 -25.34
N GLU A 158 -59.10 -3.76 -24.76
CA GLU A 158 -59.03 -3.17 -23.42
C GLU A 158 -60.25 -3.52 -22.58
N LEU A 159 -60.02 -3.93 -21.33
CA LEU A 159 -61.06 -4.08 -20.31
C LEU A 159 -60.82 -3.09 -19.18
N LEU A 160 -61.70 -2.11 -19.04
CA LEU A 160 -61.65 -1.08 -18.00
C LEU A 160 -62.78 -1.27 -16.99
N MET A 161 -62.45 -1.28 -15.71
CA MET A 161 -63.44 -1.36 -14.63
C MET A 161 -63.19 -0.25 -13.61
N SER A 162 -64.22 0.56 -13.33
CA SER A 162 -64.21 1.57 -12.28
C SER A 162 -65.50 1.49 -11.46
N ASP A 163 -65.39 1.34 -10.15
CA ASP A 163 -66.52 1.15 -9.22
C ASP A 163 -67.55 0.13 -9.72
N SER A 164 -67.10 -0.99 -10.29
CA SER A 164 -67.97 -1.90 -11.07
C SER A 164 -67.73 -3.37 -10.74
N VAL A 165 -68.68 -4.23 -11.15
CA VAL A 165 -68.65 -5.66 -10.83
C VAL A 165 -68.82 -6.53 -12.08
N ILE A 166 -67.91 -7.47 -12.29
CA ILE A 166 -68.12 -8.59 -13.23
C ILE A 166 -68.45 -9.84 -12.41
N LYS A 167 -69.51 -10.55 -12.80
CA LYS A 167 -69.90 -11.84 -12.21
C LYS A 167 -69.83 -12.92 -13.26
N VAL A 168 -69.24 -14.06 -12.94
CA VAL A 168 -69.16 -15.22 -13.83
C VAL A 168 -69.69 -16.42 -13.08
N TYR A 169 -70.68 -17.10 -13.66
CA TYR A 169 -71.18 -18.38 -13.17
C TYR A 169 -70.77 -19.48 -14.16
N GLY A 170 -69.65 -20.15 -13.89
CA GLY A 170 -68.96 -21.09 -14.78
C GLY A 170 -67.47 -20.77 -14.90
N ALA A 171 -66.86 -21.16 -16.02
CA ALA A 171 -65.47 -20.83 -16.35
C ALA A 171 -65.39 -19.62 -17.29
N LEU A 172 -64.42 -18.72 -17.07
CA LEU A 172 -64.15 -17.61 -17.99
C LEU A 172 -62.78 -17.78 -18.66
N ARG A 173 -62.79 -17.73 -19.99
CA ARG A 173 -61.59 -17.59 -20.81
C ARG A 173 -61.52 -16.19 -21.40
N MET A 174 -60.73 -15.34 -20.76
CA MET A 174 -60.51 -13.95 -21.14
C MET A 174 -59.18 -13.80 -21.88
N SER A 175 -59.19 -13.06 -22.99
CA SER A 175 -57.98 -12.64 -23.70
C SER A 175 -58.08 -11.15 -24.05
N VAL A 176 -57.29 -10.33 -23.35
CA VAL A 176 -57.26 -8.86 -23.50
C VAL A 176 -55.84 -8.35 -23.69
N LYS A 177 -55.65 -7.15 -24.26
CA LYS A 177 -54.31 -6.53 -24.27
C LYS A 177 -54.03 -5.80 -22.95
N MET A 178 -55.02 -5.04 -22.46
CA MET A 178 -54.92 -4.24 -21.24
C MET A 178 -56.08 -4.57 -20.29
N PHE A 179 -55.79 -4.89 -19.03
CA PHE A 179 -56.79 -5.09 -17.99
C PHE A 179 -56.55 -4.12 -16.83
N LEU A 180 -57.48 -3.17 -16.63
CA LEU A 180 -57.36 -2.14 -15.61
C LEU A 180 -58.59 -2.16 -14.69
N MET A 181 -58.36 -2.31 -13.39
CA MET A 181 -59.40 -2.30 -12.37
C MET A 181 -59.13 -1.21 -11.35
N TRP A 182 -60.15 -0.43 -11.02
CA TRP A 182 -60.14 0.59 -9.98
C TRP A 182 -61.38 0.42 -9.08
N ASN A 183 -61.18 0.16 -7.79
CA ASN A 183 -62.25 -0.09 -6.81
C ASN A 183 -63.35 -1.02 -7.33
N SER A 184 -62.94 -2.08 -8.01
CA SER A 184 -63.83 -2.95 -8.79
C SER A 184 -63.65 -4.41 -8.41
N GLN A 185 -64.68 -5.22 -8.66
CA GLN A 185 -64.70 -6.63 -8.26
C GLN A 185 -64.98 -7.54 -9.46
N MET A 186 -64.22 -8.62 -9.56
CA MET A 186 -64.44 -9.71 -10.51
C MET A 186 -64.66 -10.98 -9.72
N LEU A 187 -65.88 -11.52 -9.78
CA LEU A 187 -66.31 -12.68 -9.00
C LEU A 187 -66.57 -13.84 -9.95
N ILE A 188 -65.82 -14.92 -9.78
CA ILE A 188 -65.94 -16.15 -10.58
C ILE A 188 -66.43 -17.27 -9.67
N ASP A 189 -67.61 -17.78 -9.98
CA ASP A 189 -68.24 -18.91 -9.32
C ASP A 189 -68.23 -20.12 -10.27
N GLY A 190 -67.28 -21.02 -10.08
CA GLY A 190 -67.10 -22.23 -10.86
C GLY A 190 -68.08 -23.37 -10.51
N GLY A 191 -69.01 -23.18 -9.58
CA GLY A 191 -69.95 -24.22 -9.16
C GLY A 191 -69.35 -25.35 -8.31
N GLU A 192 -70.22 -26.21 -7.77
CA GLU A 192 -69.83 -27.36 -6.92
C GLU A 192 -69.33 -28.57 -7.73
N ASP A 193 -69.66 -28.66 -9.02
CA ASP A 193 -69.31 -29.78 -9.88
C ASP A 193 -67.88 -29.65 -10.42
N ALA A 194 -67.03 -30.65 -10.14
CA ALA A 194 -65.63 -30.74 -10.57
C ALA A 194 -65.42 -30.82 -12.10
N THR A 195 -66.48 -30.73 -12.91
CA THR A 195 -66.46 -30.75 -14.37
C THR A 195 -66.26 -29.36 -14.99
N VAL A 196 -66.40 -28.30 -14.20
CA VAL A 196 -66.25 -26.92 -14.67
C VAL A 196 -64.77 -26.57 -14.80
N GLY A 197 -64.40 -26.12 -16.00
CA GLY A 197 -63.02 -25.87 -16.41
C GLY A 197 -62.32 -24.78 -15.59
N THR A 198 -60.99 -24.78 -15.66
CA THR A 198 -60.16 -23.72 -15.08
C THR A 198 -60.43 -22.38 -15.76
N SER A 199 -60.68 -21.32 -14.99
CA SER A 199 -60.79 -19.97 -15.55
C SER A 199 -59.41 -19.45 -15.94
N LEU A 200 -59.31 -18.86 -17.12
CA LEU A 200 -58.06 -18.39 -17.74
C LEU A 200 -58.18 -16.90 -18.07
N LEU A 201 -57.36 -16.07 -17.43
CA LEU A 201 -57.27 -14.64 -17.68
C LEU A 201 -55.95 -14.34 -18.38
N GLU A 202 -55.99 -14.12 -19.68
CA GLU A 202 -54.82 -13.75 -20.49
C GLU A 202 -54.82 -12.24 -20.78
N ALA A 203 -53.73 -11.56 -20.42
CA ALA A 203 -53.52 -10.14 -20.65
C ALA A 203 -52.16 -9.89 -21.31
N SER A 204 -52.11 -9.51 -22.58
CA SER A 204 -50.81 -9.48 -23.29
C SER A 204 -49.83 -8.42 -22.77
N ASN A 205 -50.30 -7.23 -22.36
CA ASN A 205 -49.40 -6.14 -21.94
C ASN A 205 -49.45 -5.81 -20.44
N LEU A 206 -50.63 -5.57 -19.87
CA LEU A 206 -50.71 -4.96 -18.55
C LEU A 206 -51.94 -5.40 -17.77
N VAL A 207 -51.73 -5.79 -16.51
CA VAL A 207 -52.78 -5.99 -15.51
C VAL A 207 -52.51 -5.06 -14.34
N VAL A 208 -53.37 -4.07 -14.10
CA VAL A 208 -53.25 -3.17 -12.94
C VAL A 208 -54.52 -3.19 -12.12
N LEU A 209 -54.37 -3.50 -10.84
CA LEU A 209 -55.41 -3.36 -9.83
C LEU A 209 -55.07 -2.18 -8.93
N LYS A 210 -56.04 -1.26 -8.78
CA LYS A 210 -55.93 -0.06 -7.94
C LYS A 210 -57.08 0.04 -6.95
N GLU A 211 -56.76 0.62 -5.79
CA GLU A 211 -57.70 1.01 -4.73
C GLU A 211 -58.76 -0.04 -4.43
N SER A 212 -58.41 -1.07 -3.64
CA SER A 212 -59.36 -2.09 -3.17
C SER A 212 -60.04 -2.96 -4.26
N SER A 213 -59.34 -3.23 -5.37
CA SER A 213 -59.84 -4.10 -6.43
C SER A 213 -59.65 -5.58 -6.11
N VAL A 214 -60.66 -6.42 -6.39
CA VAL A 214 -60.68 -7.84 -6.01
C VAL A 214 -60.97 -8.72 -7.22
N ILE A 215 -60.13 -9.74 -7.42
CA ILE A 215 -60.42 -10.88 -8.31
C ILE A 215 -60.57 -12.10 -7.40
N HIS A 216 -61.78 -12.63 -7.31
CA HIS A 216 -62.14 -13.76 -6.46
C HIS A 216 -62.64 -14.93 -7.31
N SER A 217 -62.08 -16.12 -7.09
CA SER A 217 -62.51 -17.37 -7.72
C SER A 217 -62.64 -18.48 -6.68
N ASN A 218 -63.82 -19.09 -6.56
CA ASN A 218 -63.97 -20.29 -5.72
C ASN A 218 -63.41 -21.57 -6.39
N ALA A 219 -63.00 -21.49 -7.66
CA ALA A 219 -62.40 -22.56 -8.45
C ALA A 219 -60.97 -22.21 -8.89
N ASN A 220 -60.39 -22.99 -9.80
CA ASN A 220 -59.04 -22.80 -10.33
C ASN A 220 -58.96 -21.56 -11.25
N LEU A 221 -57.98 -20.69 -11.00
CA LEU A 221 -57.73 -19.46 -11.74
C LEU A 221 -56.28 -19.42 -12.25
N GLY A 222 -56.11 -19.36 -13.57
CA GLY A 222 -54.85 -19.07 -14.22
C GLY A 222 -54.83 -17.63 -14.73
N VAL A 223 -53.84 -16.84 -14.32
CA VAL A 223 -53.59 -15.49 -14.85
C VAL A 223 -52.28 -15.51 -15.64
N HIS A 224 -52.39 -15.17 -16.93
CA HIS A 224 -51.29 -15.15 -17.87
C HIS A 224 -51.11 -13.74 -18.41
N GLY A 225 -49.88 -13.30 -18.58
CA GLY A 225 -49.64 -12.07 -19.34
C GLY A 225 -48.19 -11.88 -19.69
N GLN A 226 -47.86 -11.17 -20.77
CA GLN A 226 -46.47 -11.03 -21.24
C GLN A 226 -45.75 -9.78 -20.71
N GLY A 227 -46.47 -8.89 -20.01
CA GLY A 227 -45.91 -7.65 -19.46
C GLY A 227 -45.93 -7.59 -17.93
N LEU A 228 -46.54 -6.54 -17.36
CA LEU A 228 -46.48 -6.22 -15.93
C LEU A 228 -47.80 -6.56 -15.22
N LEU A 229 -47.73 -7.30 -14.12
CA LEU A 229 -48.81 -7.44 -13.14
C LEU A 229 -48.51 -6.53 -11.95
N ASN A 230 -49.33 -5.51 -11.72
CA ASN A 230 -49.14 -4.55 -10.65
C ASN A 230 -50.38 -4.42 -9.77
N LEU A 231 -50.26 -4.83 -8.51
CA LEU A 231 -51.24 -4.57 -7.47
C LEU A 231 -50.79 -3.33 -6.71
N SER A 232 -51.54 -2.23 -6.79
CA SER A 232 -51.14 -0.94 -6.20
C SER A 232 -52.21 -0.38 -5.25
N GLY A 233 -51.81 -0.14 -4.00
CA GLY A 233 -52.68 0.34 -2.92
C GLY A 233 -53.18 -0.78 -1.98
N PRO A 234 -53.68 -0.43 -0.79
CA PRO A 234 -54.16 -1.39 0.18
C PRO A 234 -55.50 -2.01 -0.25
N GLY A 235 -55.69 -3.28 0.10
CA GLY A 235 -56.94 -3.99 -0.11
C GLY A 235 -57.14 -4.52 -1.51
N ASN A 236 -56.10 -4.64 -2.35
CA ASN A 236 -56.21 -5.39 -3.61
C ASN A 236 -55.96 -6.89 -3.37
N TRP A 237 -56.82 -7.74 -3.95
CA TRP A 237 -56.78 -9.18 -3.74
C TRP A 237 -56.86 -9.91 -5.08
N ILE A 238 -55.99 -10.89 -5.28
CA ILE A 238 -56.24 -11.98 -6.21
C ILE A 238 -56.25 -13.26 -5.39
N GLU A 239 -57.45 -13.82 -5.25
CA GLU A 239 -57.65 -15.05 -4.51
C GLU A 239 -58.38 -16.08 -5.37
N ALA A 240 -57.87 -17.30 -5.32
CA ALA A 240 -58.49 -18.42 -5.98
C ALA A 240 -58.32 -19.68 -5.14
N GLN A 241 -59.18 -20.68 -5.37
CA GLN A 241 -58.94 -21.99 -4.76
C GLN A 241 -57.56 -22.49 -5.20
N ARG A 242 -57.25 -22.48 -6.51
CA ARG A 242 -55.89 -22.67 -7.05
C ARG A 242 -55.50 -21.48 -7.91
N LEU A 243 -54.39 -20.83 -7.59
CA LEU A 243 -53.88 -19.66 -8.32
C LEU A 243 -52.59 -20.01 -9.06
N VAL A 244 -52.57 -19.77 -10.37
CA VAL A 244 -51.37 -19.90 -11.21
C VAL A 244 -51.11 -18.57 -11.91
N LEU A 245 -49.92 -18.02 -11.72
CA LEU A 245 -49.45 -16.81 -12.41
C LEU A 245 -48.33 -17.18 -13.36
N SER A 246 -48.43 -16.82 -14.65
CA SER A 246 -47.32 -17.11 -15.56
C SER A 246 -47.15 -16.16 -16.74
N LEU A 247 -45.97 -16.26 -17.36
CA LEU A 247 -45.52 -15.50 -18.55
C LEU A 247 -45.23 -14.02 -18.32
N PHE A 248 -45.41 -13.50 -17.10
CA PHE A 248 -45.20 -12.08 -16.80
C PHE A 248 -43.73 -11.70 -16.87
N TYR A 249 -43.41 -10.54 -17.43
CA TYR A 249 -42.06 -9.99 -17.33
C TYR A 249 -41.74 -9.62 -15.87
N SER A 250 -42.69 -8.94 -15.20
CA SER A 250 -42.52 -8.55 -13.80
C SER A 250 -43.84 -8.64 -13.03
N ILE A 251 -43.76 -9.07 -11.77
CA ILE A 251 -44.87 -9.08 -10.82
C ILE A 251 -44.52 -8.16 -9.65
N HIS A 252 -45.39 -7.18 -9.40
CA HIS A 252 -45.25 -6.23 -8.31
C HIS A 252 -46.46 -6.30 -7.38
N VAL A 253 -46.24 -6.71 -6.14
CA VAL A 253 -47.25 -6.77 -5.08
C VAL A 253 -46.96 -5.64 -4.09
N ALA A 254 -47.69 -4.52 -4.17
CA ALA A 254 -47.49 -3.37 -3.29
C ALA A 254 -47.95 -3.66 -1.83
N PRO A 255 -47.58 -2.81 -0.86
CA PRO A 255 -47.95 -3.00 0.55
C PRO A 255 -49.47 -3.03 0.72
N GLY A 256 -49.96 -4.01 1.48
CA GLY A 256 -51.39 -4.20 1.71
C GLY A 256 -52.16 -4.86 0.55
N SER A 257 -51.49 -5.25 -0.54
CA SER A 257 -52.04 -6.15 -1.56
C SER A 257 -51.76 -7.61 -1.21
N VAL A 258 -52.69 -8.51 -1.56
CA VAL A 258 -52.64 -9.93 -1.20
C VAL A 258 -52.80 -10.81 -2.44
N LEU A 259 -51.88 -11.75 -2.61
CA LEU A 259 -52.01 -12.89 -3.52
C LEU A 259 -52.22 -14.15 -2.69
N ARG A 260 -53.34 -14.83 -2.86
CA ARG A 260 -53.71 -15.96 -2.00
C ARG A 260 -54.19 -17.18 -2.79
N GLY A 261 -53.73 -18.35 -2.39
CA GLY A 261 -54.36 -19.62 -2.74
C GLY A 261 -54.01 -20.69 -1.71
N PRO A 262 -54.97 -21.28 -0.96
CA PRO A 262 -56.43 -21.31 -1.22
C PRO A 262 -57.26 -20.16 -0.56
N VAL A 263 -58.56 -20.12 -0.85
CA VAL A 263 -59.53 -19.14 -0.29
C VAL A 263 -59.75 -19.33 1.22
N GLU A 264 -59.86 -18.25 2.00
CA GLU A 264 -59.90 -18.24 3.48
C GLU A 264 -61.08 -19.00 4.11
N ASN A 265 -62.25 -18.98 3.47
CA ASN A 265 -63.51 -19.53 3.99
C ASN A 265 -63.97 -20.81 3.27
N ALA A 266 -63.11 -21.47 2.49
CA ALA A 266 -63.51 -22.73 1.90
C ALA A 266 -63.84 -23.75 3.02
N THR A 267 -64.79 -24.65 2.80
CA THR A 267 -65.10 -25.68 3.81
C THR A 267 -63.88 -26.59 3.99
N SER A 268 -63.59 -27.07 5.20
CA SER A 268 -62.43 -27.95 5.49
C SER A 268 -62.33 -29.15 4.54
N ASP A 269 -63.46 -29.66 4.04
CA ASP A 269 -63.51 -30.76 3.07
C ASP A 269 -63.15 -30.35 1.63
N ALA A 270 -63.22 -29.06 1.30
CA ALA A 270 -62.83 -28.47 0.01
C ALA A 270 -61.43 -27.83 0.04
N ILE A 271 -60.98 -27.36 1.21
CA ILE A 271 -59.66 -26.75 1.46
C ILE A 271 -58.52 -27.76 1.30
N THR A 272 -58.76 -29.01 1.69
CA THR A 272 -57.72 -30.03 1.78
C THR A 272 -58.03 -31.12 0.76
N PRO A 273 -57.70 -30.94 -0.54
CA PRO A 273 -57.78 -32.03 -1.50
C PRO A 273 -56.70 -33.04 -1.14
N ARG A 274 -56.95 -33.88 -0.11
CA ARG A 274 -56.06 -34.90 0.48
C ARG A 274 -54.62 -34.67 0.03
N LEU A 275 -54.06 -33.56 0.51
CA LEU A 275 -52.66 -33.23 0.28
C LEU A 275 -51.86 -34.47 0.69
N HIS A 276 -50.68 -34.68 0.12
CA HIS A 276 -49.84 -35.86 0.38
C HIS A 276 -49.33 -35.93 1.83
N CYS A 277 -50.12 -35.48 2.81
CA CYS A 277 -49.95 -35.58 4.25
C CYS A 277 -49.69 -37.00 4.75
N GLN A 278 -50.13 -38.03 4.01
CA GLN A 278 -49.94 -39.44 4.37
C GLN A 278 -48.72 -40.09 3.69
N LEU A 279 -48.09 -39.41 2.72
CA LEU A 279 -46.95 -39.92 1.98
C LEU A 279 -45.70 -39.11 2.36
N GLU A 280 -44.61 -39.81 2.65
CA GLU A 280 -43.28 -39.20 2.84
C GLU A 280 -42.59 -38.90 1.50
N GLU A 281 -43.23 -39.22 0.37
CA GLU A 281 -42.63 -39.08 -0.96
C GLU A 281 -42.81 -37.68 -1.53
N CYS A 282 -41.70 -37.12 -2.00
CA CYS A 282 -41.62 -35.86 -2.72
C CYS A 282 -42.37 -35.93 -4.06
N PRO A 283 -43.31 -35.01 -4.35
CA PRO A 283 -43.85 -34.86 -5.69
C PRO A 283 -42.71 -34.55 -6.68
N SER A 284 -42.53 -35.40 -7.69
CA SER A 284 -41.46 -35.26 -8.67
C SER A 284 -41.52 -33.93 -9.43
N GLU A 285 -42.70 -33.32 -9.53
CA GLU A 285 -42.98 -32.05 -10.20
C GLU A 285 -42.42 -30.83 -9.45
N LEU A 286 -42.19 -30.93 -8.12
CA LEU A 286 -41.51 -29.88 -7.35
C LEU A 286 -40.01 -29.83 -7.66
N LEU A 287 -39.43 -30.95 -8.08
CA LEU A 287 -38.00 -31.09 -8.37
C LEU A 287 -37.71 -30.97 -9.88
N HIS A 288 -38.51 -31.65 -10.69
CA HIS A 288 -38.44 -31.73 -12.15
C HIS A 288 -39.72 -31.20 -12.78
N PRO A 289 -39.80 -29.90 -13.02
CA PRO A 289 -41.00 -29.30 -13.58
C PRO A 289 -41.18 -29.61 -15.07
N LEU A 290 -42.44 -29.77 -15.49
CA LEU A 290 -42.80 -29.99 -16.89
C LEU A 290 -42.50 -28.75 -17.76
N LYS A 291 -41.94 -28.95 -18.96
CA LYS A 291 -41.57 -27.89 -19.92
C LYS A 291 -42.70 -26.89 -20.27
N ILE A 292 -43.95 -27.31 -20.15
CA ILE A 292 -45.14 -26.55 -20.51
C ILE A 292 -45.94 -26.28 -19.24
N ALA A 293 -45.75 -25.10 -18.64
CA ALA A 293 -46.53 -24.63 -17.50
C ALA A 293 -47.98 -24.22 -17.83
N MET A 294 -48.55 -24.73 -18.93
CA MET A 294 -49.89 -24.36 -19.42
C MET A 294 -50.96 -25.40 -19.07
N LEU A 295 -50.60 -26.56 -18.53
CA LEU A 295 -51.57 -27.59 -18.17
C LEU A 295 -51.88 -27.53 -16.66
N PRO A 296 -53.14 -27.29 -16.25
CA PRO A 296 -53.58 -27.29 -14.84
C PRO A 296 -53.78 -28.70 -14.27
N TYR A 297 -53.40 -29.73 -15.04
CA TYR A 297 -53.35 -31.11 -14.55
C TYR A 297 -52.07 -31.22 -13.74
N PHE A 298 -52.18 -31.21 -12.41
CA PHE A 298 -51.25 -31.68 -11.37
C PHE A 298 -51.20 -30.72 -10.16
N PHE A 299 -51.05 -31.32 -8.99
CA PHE A 299 -51.44 -30.85 -7.66
C PHE A 299 -50.55 -29.73 -7.07
N HIS A 300 -50.80 -28.44 -7.35
CA HIS A 300 -50.09 -27.35 -6.63
C HIS A 300 -51.00 -26.12 -6.39
N LEU A 301 -50.85 -25.48 -5.22
CA LEU A 301 -51.72 -24.41 -4.72
C LEU A 301 -50.87 -23.15 -4.40
N PHE A 302 -50.90 -22.21 -5.36
CA PHE A 302 -50.05 -21.02 -5.59
C PHE A 302 -48.73 -21.31 -6.34
N GLN A 303 -48.75 -21.14 -7.66
CA GLN A 303 -47.57 -21.31 -8.52
C GLN A 303 -47.27 -20.06 -9.34
N ILE A 304 -46.00 -19.65 -9.39
CA ILE A 304 -45.49 -18.61 -10.29
C ILE A 304 -44.50 -19.23 -11.29
N CYS A 305 -44.68 -18.98 -12.58
CA CYS A 305 -43.86 -19.59 -13.62
C CYS A 305 -43.48 -18.62 -14.75
N ARG A 306 -42.23 -18.72 -15.23
CA ARG A 306 -41.69 -17.92 -16.35
C ARG A 306 -41.88 -16.43 -16.08
N VAL A 307 -41.28 -15.99 -14.98
CA VAL A 307 -41.21 -14.58 -14.61
C VAL A 307 -39.75 -14.15 -14.53
N GLU A 308 -39.40 -12.96 -14.98
CA GLU A 308 -38.03 -12.47 -14.81
C GLU A 308 -37.87 -11.95 -13.38
N ASP A 309 -38.63 -10.91 -13.02
CA ASP A 309 -38.44 -10.19 -11.74
C ASP A 309 -39.73 -10.15 -10.90
N ILE A 310 -39.63 -10.59 -9.63
CA ILE A 310 -40.74 -10.60 -8.68
C ILE A 310 -40.40 -9.71 -7.48
N THR A 311 -41.24 -8.71 -7.21
CA THR A 311 -41.12 -7.83 -6.06
C THR A 311 -42.35 -7.97 -5.16
N VAL A 312 -42.12 -8.33 -3.90
CA VAL A 312 -43.19 -8.64 -2.93
C VAL A 312 -43.12 -7.70 -1.73
N GLU A 313 -43.82 -6.57 -1.79
CA GLU A 313 -43.97 -5.63 -0.66
C GLU A 313 -45.22 -5.90 0.19
N GLY A 314 -46.21 -6.61 -0.36
CA GLY A 314 -47.43 -7.06 0.31
C GLY A 314 -47.33 -8.49 0.86
N LEU A 315 -48.43 -9.24 0.77
CA LEU A 315 -48.54 -10.63 1.27
C LEU A 315 -48.76 -11.63 0.12
N ILE A 316 -47.92 -12.65 0.06
CA ILE A 316 -48.20 -13.88 -0.70
C ILE A 316 -48.49 -14.98 0.30
N GLU A 317 -49.63 -15.64 0.15
CA GLU A 317 -50.11 -16.66 1.08
C GLU A 317 -50.56 -17.92 0.34
N GLY A 318 -50.05 -19.09 0.74
CA GLY A 318 -50.53 -20.36 0.23
C GLY A 318 -49.95 -21.60 0.92
N SER A 319 -50.59 -22.76 0.71
CA SER A 319 -50.15 -24.03 1.32
C SER A 319 -48.90 -24.61 0.66
N VAL A 320 -48.79 -24.49 -0.67
CA VAL A 320 -47.62 -24.92 -1.45
C VAL A 320 -47.20 -23.80 -2.40
N VAL A 321 -46.41 -22.85 -1.89
CA VAL A 321 -45.93 -21.71 -2.66
C VAL A 321 -44.74 -22.14 -3.51
N HIS A 322 -44.93 -22.28 -4.82
CA HIS A 322 -43.88 -22.72 -5.75
C HIS A 322 -43.53 -21.64 -6.79
N PHE A 323 -42.32 -21.10 -6.68
CA PHE A 323 -41.73 -20.24 -7.71
C PHE A 323 -40.95 -21.11 -8.70
N HIS A 324 -41.63 -21.61 -9.72
CA HIS A 324 -41.09 -22.62 -10.63
C HIS A 324 -39.92 -22.11 -11.49
N ARG A 325 -40.08 -20.96 -12.16
CA ARG A 325 -39.04 -20.35 -12.98
C ARG A 325 -39.10 -18.84 -12.81
N ALA A 326 -38.19 -18.34 -11.98
CA ALA A 326 -37.98 -16.93 -11.73
C ALA A 326 -36.49 -16.61 -11.82
N ARG A 327 -36.13 -15.43 -12.33
CA ARG A 327 -34.72 -15.00 -12.37
C ARG A 327 -34.33 -14.36 -11.05
N THR A 328 -35.10 -13.36 -10.60
CA THR A 328 -34.87 -12.66 -9.34
C THR A 328 -36.14 -12.55 -8.50
N ILE A 329 -35.98 -12.73 -7.19
CA ILE A 329 -37.04 -12.48 -6.20
C ILE A 329 -36.50 -11.49 -5.18
N TYR A 330 -37.21 -10.39 -5.00
CA TYR A 330 -36.92 -9.37 -3.99
C TYR A 330 -38.10 -9.25 -3.02
N VAL A 331 -37.83 -9.42 -1.73
CA VAL A 331 -38.81 -9.27 -0.64
C VAL A 331 -38.36 -8.13 0.27
N PRO A 332 -38.82 -6.88 0.02
CA PRO A 332 -38.54 -5.73 0.89
C PRO A 332 -39.01 -5.94 2.33
N SER A 333 -38.59 -5.05 3.22
CA SER A 333 -38.93 -5.12 4.67
C SER A 333 -40.42 -5.19 5.00
N SER A 334 -41.32 -4.63 4.18
CA SER A 334 -42.77 -4.75 4.35
C SER A 334 -43.36 -6.06 3.83
N GLY A 335 -42.61 -6.76 2.97
CA GLY A 335 -43.01 -7.95 2.25
C GLY A 335 -43.07 -9.20 3.12
N THR A 336 -44.09 -10.02 2.88
CA THR A 336 -44.23 -11.32 3.55
C THR A 336 -44.65 -12.40 2.56
N ILE A 337 -43.91 -13.51 2.53
CA ILE A 337 -44.33 -14.76 1.88
C ILE A 337 -44.62 -15.76 2.99
N SER A 338 -45.87 -16.20 3.12
CA SER A 338 -46.31 -17.08 4.21
C SER A 338 -46.97 -18.36 3.70
N ALA A 339 -46.49 -19.48 4.21
CA ALA A 339 -47.15 -20.79 4.17
C ALA A 339 -47.49 -21.27 5.59
N SER A 340 -47.59 -20.34 6.54
CA SER A 340 -47.73 -20.68 7.96
C SER A 340 -49.13 -21.20 8.29
N GLY A 341 -49.22 -22.31 9.04
CA GLY A 341 -50.48 -22.93 9.44
C GLY A 341 -51.33 -23.48 8.29
N MET A 342 -50.75 -23.66 7.10
CA MET A 342 -51.42 -24.18 5.91
C MET A 342 -50.92 -25.57 5.48
N GLY A 343 -50.25 -26.27 6.40
CA GLY A 343 -49.85 -27.66 6.26
C GLY A 343 -50.96 -28.63 6.63
N CYS A 344 -50.59 -29.84 7.02
CA CYS A 344 -51.53 -30.89 7.36
C CYS A 344 -52.06 -30.70 8.78
N THR A 345 -53.35 -30.91 9.00
CA THR A 345 -53.96 -30.96 10.35
C THR A 345 -53.71 -32.31 11.04
N GLY A 346 -53.53 -33.38 10.24
CA GLY A 346 -52.95 -34.66 10.64
C GLY A 346 -51.57 -34.86 10.00
N GLY A 347 -51.30 -36.07 9.52
CA GLY A 347 -50.10 -36.40 8.74
C GLY A 347 -49.19 -37.45 9.36
N VAL A 348 -48.05 -37.70 8.71
CA VAL A 348 -47.04 -38.71 9.09
C VAL A 348 -46.57 -38.51 10.53
N GLY A 349 -46.17 -37.28 10.88
CA GLY A 349 -45.70 -36.91 12.22
C GLY A 349 -46.81 -36.30 13.07
N ARG A 350 -48.07 -36.71 12.89
CA ARG A 350 -49.17 -36.17 13.69
C ARG A 350 -48.94 -36.36 15.20
N GLY A 351 -49.40 -35.37 15.97
CA GLY A 351 -49.53 -35.50 17.42
C GLY A 351 -50.59 -36.54 17.80
N ASN A 352 -50.51 -37.02 19.03
CA ASN A 352 -51.52 -37.89 19.63
C ASN A 352 -52.46 -37.08 20.52
N VAL A 353 -53.68 -37.55 20.73
CA VAL A 353 -54.66 -36.89 21.59
C VAL A 353 -55.11 -37.85 22.69
N LEU A 354 -55.05 -37.43 23.95
CA LEU A 354 -55.60 -38.17 25.10
C LEU A 354 -57.12 -38.12 25.08
N SER A 355 -57.79 -39.13 25.67
CA SER A 355 -59.24 -39.15 25.88
C SER A 355 -59.77 -37.91 26.62
N ASN A 356 -58.89 -37.25 27.38
CA ASN A 356 -59.18 -36.04 28.13
C ASN A 356 -59.03 -34.76 27.29
N GLY A 357 -58.84 -34.85 25.96
CA GLY A 357 -58.76 -33.71 25.03
C GLY A 357 -57.41 -33.00 24.95
N VAL A 358 -56.36 -33.54 25.57
CA VAL A 358 -55.00 -32.97 25.56
C VAL A 358 -54.22 -33.51 24.39
N GLY A 359 -53.72 -32.64 23.51
CA GLY A 359 -52.96 -33.02 22.32
C GLY A 359 -51.45 -32.79 22.45
N SER A 360 -50.65 -33.73 21.94
CA SER A 360 -49.21 -33.55 21.74
C SER A 360 -48.90 -32.80 20.45
N GLY A 361 -47.70 -32.24 20.35
CA GLY A 361 -47.31 -31.46 19.17
C GLY A 361 -47.06 -32.36 17.95
N GLY A 362 -47.30 -31.81 16.75
CA GLY A 362 -46.85 -32.45 15.51
C GLY A 362 -45.33 -32.48 15.41
N GLY A 363 -44.77 -33.50 14.78
CA GLY A 363 -43.35 -33.59 14.39
C GLY A 363 -43.19 -33.33 12.90
N HIS A 364 -42.06 -32.76 12.48
CA HIS A 364 -41.58 -32.59 11.11
C HIS A 364 -40.26 -31.83 11.23
N GLY A 365 -39.14 -32.32 10.69
CA GLY A 365 -37.82 -31.72 10.98
C GLY A 365 -37.29 -32.09 12.37
N GLY A 366 -38.00 -31.69 13.42
CA GLY A 366 -37.81 -32.09 14.81
C GLY A 366 -38.99 -32.91 15.36
N LYS A 367 -38.77 -33.65 16.46
CA LYS A 367 -39.84 -34.35 17.19
C LYS A 367 -40.79 -33.35 17.85
N GLY A 368 -42.10 -33.63 17.80
CA GLY A 368 -43.10 -32.86 18.54
C GLY A 368 -42.93 -33.01 20.05
N GLY A 369 -43.30 -31.98 20.79
CA GLY A 369 -43.30 -31.96 22.25
C GLY A 369 -44.38 -32.88 22.82
N SER A 370 -44.07 -33.58 23.90
CA SER A 370 -45.03 -34.39 24.63
C SER A 370 -46.04 -33.51 25.38
N ALA A 371 -47.27 -34.01 25.51
CA ALA A 371 -48.32 -33.35 26.28
C ALA A 371 -48.61 -34.14 27.56
N CYS A 372 -48.74 -33.44 28.68
CA CYS A 372 -48.91 -34.05 29.99
C CYS A 372 -50.06 -33.39 30.74
N TYR A 373 -50.97 -34.20 31.27
CA TYR A 373 -52.09 -33.73 32.08
C TYR A 373 -52.37 -34.68 33.24
N SER A 374 -52.35 -34.17 34.47
CA SER A 374 -52.62 -34.95 35.68
C SER A 374 -51.88 -36.30 35.74
N ASP A 375 -50.58 -36.26 35.42
CA ASP A 375 -49.60 -37.37 35.47
C ASP A 375 -49.71 -38.45 34.38
N SER A 376 -50.62 -38.29 33.40
CA SER A 376 -50.55 -39.02 32.13
C SER A 376 -49.87 -38.15 31.06
N CYS A 377 -48.84 -38.70 30.41
CA CYS A 377 -48.09 -38.05 29.34
C CYS A 377 -48.21 -38.86 28.05
N ILE A 378 -48.33 -38.16 26.93
CA ILE A 378 -48.29 -38.73 25.58
C ILE A 378 -47.12 -38.13 24.81
N GLU A 379 -46.40 -38.96 24.07
CA GLU A 379 -45.32 -38.49 23.21
C GLU A 379 -45.85 -37.63 22.06
N GLY A 380 -45.04 -36.65 21.64
CA GLY A 380 -45.29 -35.88 20.43
C GLY A 380 -44.98 -36.66 19.16
N GLY A 381 -45.42 -36.12 18.03
CA GLY A 381 -45.23 -36.72 16.72
C GLY A 381 -43.75 -36.92 16.37
N VAL A 382 -43.46 -37.97 15.60
CA VAL A 382 -42.09 -38.28 15.15
C VAL A 382 -41.59 -37.26 14.13
N SER A 383 -40.27 -37.05 14.08
CA SER A 383 -39.63 -36.32 12.98
C SER A 383 -39.58 -37.21 11.73
N TYR A 384 -39.91 -36.65 10.57
CA TYR A 384 -39.89 -37.33 9.26
C TYR A 384 -39.35 -36.38 8.16
N GLY A 385 -39.21 -36.93 6.96
CA GLY A 385 -38.72 -36.23 5.76
C GLY A 385 -37.19 -36.16 5.64
N ASN A 386 -36.72 -35.79 4.45
CA ASN A 386 -35.28 -35.72 4.15
C ASN A 386 -34.67 -34.35 4.46
N ALA A 387 -33.60 -34.30 5.26
CA ALA A 387 -32.90 -33.04 5.54
C ALA A 387 -32.16 -32.47 4.32
N GLU A 388 -31.63 -33.29 3.41
CA GLU A 388 -30.83 -32.84 2.25
C GLU A 388 -31.68 -32.48 1.02
N LEU A 389 -32.96 -32.82 1.04
CA LEU A 389 -33.92 -32.45 -0.01
C LEU A 389 -35.35 -32.49 0.55
N PRO A 390 -35.71 -31.56 1.45
CA PRO A 390 -37.02 -31.55 2.08
C PRO A 390 -38.09 -31.09 1.09
N CYS A 391 -39.25 -31.72 1.12
CA CYS A 391 -40.40 -31.34 0.28
C CYS A 391 -41.74 -31.84 0.85
N GLU A 392 -41.77 -32.08 2.15
CA GLU A 392 -42.92 -32.57 2.87
C GLU A 392 -43.65 -31.41 3.59
N LEU A 393 -44.97 -31.54 3.72
CA LEU A 393 -45.77 -30.61 4.53
C LEU A 393 -45.55 -30.89 6.02
N GLY A 394 -45.66 -29.87 6.86
CA GLY A 394 -45.70 -30.04 8.32
C GLY A 394 -46.98 -30.77 8.76
N SER A 395 -46.88 -31.50 9.87
CA SER A 395 -47.97 -32.25 10.49
C SER A 395 -48.63 -31.48 11.63
N GLY A 396 -49.92 -31.75 11.84
CA GLY A 396 -50.69 -31.13 12.91
C GLY A 396 -50.65 -31.89 14.24
N SER A 397 -51.40 -31.38 15.21
CA SER A 397 -51.37 -31.85 16.61
C SER A 397 -52.30 -33.03 16.93
N GLY A 398 -53.07 -33.57 15.97
CA GLY A 398 -54.10 -34.57 16.29
C GLY A 398 -54.83 -35.19 15.09
N GLU A 399 -56.00 -35.78 15.35
CA GLU A 399 -56.82 -36.45 14.33
C GLU A 399 -57.62 -35.46 13.46
N GLU A 400 -57.70 -35.75 12.16
CA GLU A 400 -58.21 -34.89 11.06
C GLU A 400 -59.66 -34.38 11.27
N MET A 401 -60.45 -34.99 12.14
CA MET A 401 -61.90 -34.73 12.32
C MET A 401 -62.27 -34.02 13.64
N SER A 402 -61.28 -33.65 14.45
CA SER A 402 -61.54 -33.02 15.76
C SER A 402 -61.58 -31.50 15.67
N ALA A 403 -62.69 -30.89 16.11
CA ALA A 403 -62.82 -29.43 16.20
C ALA A 403 -61.82 -28.88 17.24
N GLY A 404 -60.66 -28.42 16.77
CA GLY A 404 -59.61 -27.87 17.60
C GLY A 404 -58.20 -28.38 17.34
N SER A 405 -57.90 -29.15 16.29
CA SER A 405 -56.51 -29.48 15.91
C SER A 405 -55.80 -28.29 15.27
N THR A 406 -54.50 -28.13 15.53
CA THR A 406 -53.67 -27.12 14.85
C THR A 406 -53.02 -27.71 13.60
N ALA A 407 -52.96 -26.97 12.51
CA ALA A 407 -52.27 -27.36 11.28
C ALA A 407 -50.75 -27.18 11.34
N GLY A 408 -49.99 -28.03 10.64
CA GLY A 408 -48.57 -27.82 10.40
C GLY A 408 -48.29 -26.65 9.44
N GLY A 409 -47.01 -26.37 9.18
CA GLY A 409 -46.59 -25.41 8.16
C GLY A 409 -46.64 -25.99 6.73
N GLY A 410 -46.81 -25.13 5.73
CA GLY A 410 -46.83 -25.50 4.32
C GLY A 410 -45.45 -25.69 3.69
N ILE A 411 -45.39 -25.77 2.36
CA ILE A 411 -44.14 -25.87 1.58
C ILE A 411 -43.91 -24.57 0.83
N ILE A 412 -42.68 -24.05 0.88
CA ILE A 412 -42.20 -22.96 0.03
C ILE A 412 -41.03 -23.48 -0.79
N VAL A 413 -41.21 -23.56 -2.11
CA VAL A 413 -40.13 -23.92 -3.05
C VAL A 413 -39.81 -22.73 -3.95
N MET A 414 -38.54 -22.34 -4.01
CA MET A 414 -38.08 -21.31 -4.93
C MET A 414 -37.05 -21.90 -5.91
N GLY A 415 -37.35 -21.86 -7.21
CA GLY A 415 -36.53 -22.43 -8.28
C GLY A 415 -36.73 -23.94 -8.45
N SER A 416 -35.93 -24.55 -9.31
CA SER A 416 -35.89 -26.00 -9.53
C SER A 416 -34.47 -26.49 -9.84
N LEU A 417 -34.28 -27.81 -9.93
CA LEU A 417 -32.99 -28.40 -10.30
C LEU A 417 -32.52 -27.98 -11.71
N GLU A 418 -33.45 -27.81 -12.65
CA GLU A 418 -33.15 -27.41 -14.04
C GLU A 418 -33.06 -25.88 -14.20
N HIS A 419 -33.79 -25.14 -13.37
CA HIS A 419 -33.93 -23.69 -13.45
C HIS A 419 -33.79 -23.06 -12.06
N PRO A 420 -32.56 -23.00 -11.50
CA PRO A 420 -32.31 -22.32 -10.23
C PRO A 420 -32.48 -20.79 -10.37
N LEU A 421 -32.82 -20.14 -9.26
CA LEU A 421 -32.86 -18.68 -9.19
C LEU A 421 -31.48 -18.08 -9.32
N SER A 422 -31.36 -17.00 -10.10
CA SER A 422 -30.11 -16.25 -10.20
C SER A 422 -29.80 -15.52 -8.90
N SER A 423 -30.81 -14.89 -8.29
CA SER A 423 -30.64 -14.17 -7.03
C SER A 423 -31.92 -14.11 -6.21
N LEU A 424 -31.80 -14.37 -4.91
CA LEU A 424 -32.84 -14.18 -3.91
C LEU A 424 -32.37 -13.14 -2.89
N SER A 425 -33.09 -12.03 -2.78
CA SER A 425 -32.84 -10.98 -1.79
C SER A 425 -34.06 -10.80 -0.90
N VAL A 426 -33.86 -10.96 0.41
CA VAL A 426 -34.93 -10.89 1.41
C VAL A 426 -34.50 -9.91 2.50
N ASP A 427 -35.30 -8.87 2.69
CA ASP A 427 -35.25 -7.91 3.81
C ASP A 427 -36.48 -8.04 4.72
N GLY A 428 -37.58 -8.58 4.21
CA GLY A 428 -38.85 -8.83 4.92
C GLY A 428 -38.91 -10.20 5.59
N SER A 429 -39.99 -10.96 5.36
CA SER A 429 -40.13 -12.29 5.96
C SER A 429 -40.64 -13.38 5.02
N VAL A 430 -40.07 -14.57 5.16
CA VAL A 430 -40.50 -15.80 4.48
C VAL A 430 -40.77 -16.84 5.57
N ARG A 431 -42.03 -17.26 5.74
CA ARG A 431 -42.48 -18.04 6.89
C ARG A 431 -43.26 -19.28 6.46
N ALA A 432 -42.88 -20.43 7.00
CA ALA A 432 -43.61 -21.69 6.88
C ALA A 432 -43.87 -22.26 8.28
N ASP A 433 -44.30 -21.42 9.22
CA ASP A 433 -44.42 -21.79 10.63
C ASP A 433 -45.64 -22.68 10.89
N GLY A 434 -45.57 -23.52 11.93
CA GLY A 434 -46.70 -24.32 12.40
C GLY A 434 -47.77 -23.45 13.07
N GLU A 435 -49.04 -23.87 12.96
CA GLU A 435 -50.13 -23.16 13.61
C GLU A 435 -50.03 -23.28 15.14
N SER A 436 -50.21 -22.15 15.82
CA SER A 436 -50.26 -22.07 17.27
C SER A 436 -51.69 -22.01 17.77
N PHE A 437 -51.96 -22.57 18.94
CA PHE A 437 -53.28 -22.45 19.58
C PHE A 437 -53.63 -20.97 19.84
N LYS A 438 -54.57 -20.42 19.06
CA LYS A 438 -55.13 -19.08 19.28
C LYS A 438 -56.07 -19.14 20.49
N GLY A 439 -55.83 -18.27 21.47
CA GLY A 439 -56.67 -18.18 22.66
C GLY A 439 -58.15 -17.97 22.32
N ILE A 440 -59.03 -18.64 23.05
CA ILE A 440 -60.49 -18.64 22.88
C ILE A 440 -61.02 -17.19 22.82
N THR A 441 -61.70 -16.80 21.73
CA THR A 441 -62.50 -15.57 21.67
C THR A 441 -63.70 -15.70 22.62
N ARG A 442 -64.10 -14.59 23.27
CA ARG A 442 -65.14 -14.56 24.33
C ARG A 442 -66.46 -15.26 23.95
N ASP A 443 -66.79 -15.38 22.67
CA ASP A 443 -68.02 -16.02 22.18
C ASP A 443 -67.99 -17.56 22.19
N GLN A 444 -66.82 -18.20 22.27
CA GLN A 444 -66.69 -19.67 22.38
C GLN A 444 -66.64 -20.16 23.85
N LEU A 445 -66.67 -19.24 24.82
CA LEU A 445 -66.50 -19.53 26.26
C LEU A 445 -67.68 -20.31 26.88
N VAL A 446 -68.85 -20.32 26.25
CA VAL A 446 -70.07 -20.94 26.82
C VAL A 446 -70.13 -22.45 26.60
N VAL A 447 -69.39 -23.00 25.64
CA VAL A 447 -69.46 -24.45 25.28
C VAL A 447 -68.40 -25.29 25.99
N MET A 448 -67.35 -24.70 26.59
CA MET A 448 -66.20 -25.43 27.15
C MET A 448 -66.05 -25.37 28.68
N ASN A 449 -67.14 -25.19 29.43
CA ASN A 449 -67.08 -25.35 30.89
C ASN A 449 -67.14 -26.83 31.35
N GLY A 450 -67.06 -27.81 30.43
CA GLY A 450 -67.27 -29.23 30.75
C GLY A 450 -66.30 -30.26 30.18
N THR A 451 -65.34 -29.92 29.31
CA THR A 451 -64.44 -30.91 28.69
C THR A 451 -62.97 -30.48 28.71
N GLY A 452 -62.11 -31.47 29.01
CA GLY A 452 -60.70 -31.31 29.32
C GLY A 452 -59.80 -31.01 28.14
N GLY A 453 -58.57 -30.61 28.47
CA GLY A 453 -57.43 -30.52 27.56
C GLY A 453 -57.50 -29.44 26.48
N GLY A 454 -56.36 -29.16 25.87
CA GLY A 454 -56.29 -28.36 24.66
C GLY A 454 -55.29 -28.96 23.68
N PRO A 455 -55.35 -28.59 22.39
CA PRO A 455 -54.51 -29.17 21.35
C PRO A 455 -53.02 -28.84 21.55
N GLY A 456 -52.17 -29.68 20.96
CA GLY A 456 -50.76 -29.36 20.79
C GLY A 456 -50.55 -28.28 19.72
N GLY A 457 -49.29 -27.92 19.45
CA GLY A 457 -48.93 -27.06 18.32
C GLY A 457 -48.62 -27.86 17.06
N GLY A 458 -48.85 -27.26 15.89
CA GLY A 458 -48.47 -27.87 14.59
C GLY A 458 -46.97 -27.78 14.36
N SER A 459 -46.37 -28.71 13.62
CA SER A 459 -44.95 -28.62 13.28
C SER A 459 -44.68 -27.58 12.20
N GLY A 460 -43.45 -27.06 12.17
CA GLY A 460 -42.98 -26.17 11.08
C GLY A 460 -42.99 -26.90 9.73
N GLY A 461 -43.09 -26.15 8.64
CA GLY A 461 -43.13 -26.66 7.27
C GLY A 461 -41.77 -26.83 6.61
N THR A 462 -41.75 -26.77 5.29
CA THR A 462 -40.53 -26.94 4.48
C THR A 462 -40.24 -25.68 3.67
N ILE A 463 -38.99 -25.23 3.68
CA ILE A 463 -38.47 -24.21 2.77
C ILE A 463 -37.31 -24.82 1.96
N LEU A 464 -37.52 -24.96 0.65
CA LEU A 464 -36.54 -25.52 -0.29
C LEU A 464 -36.15 -24.45 -1.32
N LEU A 465 -34.86 -24.15 -1.40
CA LEU A 465 -34.34 -23.03 -2.19
C LEU A 465 -33.28 -23.51 -3.18
N PHE A 466 -33.56 -23.37 -4.49
CA PHE A 466 -32.60 -23.61 -5.57
C PHE A 466 -32.03 -22.28 -6.06
N LEU A 467 -30.80 -21.95 -5.67
CA LEU A 467 -30.23 -20.60 -5.81
C LEU A 467 -28.80 -20.62 -6.36
N HIS A 468 -28.43 -19.59 -7.11
CA HIS A 468 -27.03 -19.21 -7.33
C HIS A 468 -26.51 -18.24 -6.26
N THR A 469 -27.30 -17.23 -5.89
CA THR A 469 -26.92 -16.22 -4.89
C THR A 469 -28.04 -15.91 -3.90
N LEU A 470 -27.67 -15.66 -2.64
CA LEU A 470 -28.58 -15.31 -1.55
C LEU A 470 -28.11 -14.05 -0.82
N ASP A 471 -28.99 -13.08 -0.61
CA ASP A 471 -28.77 -11.93 0.27
C ASP A 471 -29.90 -11.82 1.28
N LEU A 472 -29.59 -12.08 2.55
CA LEU A 472 -30.50 -11.94 3.69
C LEU A 472 -30.11 -10.68 4.47
N GLY A 473 -30.91 -9.63 4.32
CA GLY A 473 -30.75 -8.35 5.01
C GLY A 473 -30.85 -8.47 6.54
N GLY A 474 -30.40 -7.45 7.28
CA GLY A 474 -30.30 -7.52 8.75
C GLY A 474 -31.62 -7.70 9.49
N TYR A 475 -32.75 -7.30 8.89
CA TYR A 475 -34.10 -7.48 9.44
C TYR A 475 -34.85 -8.68 8.84
N ALA A 476 -34.21 -9.41 7.93
CA ALA A 476 -34.82 -10.51 7.21
C ALA A 476 -35.08 -11.70 8.14
N VAL A 477 -36.26 -12.30 8.01
CA VAL A 477 -36.65 -13.47 8.81
C VAL A 477 -37.05 -14.62 7.89
N LEU A 478 -36.27 -15.69 7.90
CA LEU A 478 -36.60 -16.97 7.28
C LEU A 478 -37.01 -17.97 8.37
N SER A 479 -38.29 -18.32 8.46
CA SER A 479 -38.83 -19.08 9.60
C SER A 479 -39.57 -20.34 9.18
N SER A 480 -39.29 -21.44 9.87
CA SER A 480 -40.05 -22.68 9.85
C SER A 480 -40.11 -23.25 11.28
N VAL A 481 -40.71 -22.47 12.17
CA VAL A 481 -40.79 -22.74 13.62
C VAL A 481 -42.05 -23.55 13.93
N GLY A 482 -41.96 -24.42 14.94
CA GLY A 482 -43.11 -25.16 15.44
C GLY A 482 -44.11 -24.27 16.21
N GLY A 483 -45.39 -24.57 16.09
CA GLY A 483 -46.47 -23.86 16.78
C GLY A 483 -46.47 -24.08 18.29
N TYR A 484 -47.00 -23.11 19.03
CA TYR A 484 -47.16 -23.20 20.48
C TYR A 484 -48.37 -24.07 20.87
N GLY A 485 -48.16 -24.94 21.87
CA GLY A 485 -49.21 -25.77 22.43
C GLY A 485 -50.22 -24.98 23.28
N SER A 486 -51.41 -25.57 23.50
CA SER A 486 -52.45 -24.99 24.35
C SER A 486 -51.99 -24.84 25.80
N PRO A 487 -52.42 -23.78 26.52
CA PRO A 487 -52.09 -23.59 27.93
C PRO A 487 -52.42 -24.80 28.81
N LYS A 488 -53.45 -25.61 28.51
CA LYS A 488 -53.85 -26.78 29.32
C LYS A 488 -52.96 -28.02 29.10
N GLY A 489 -51.64 -27.88 29.16
CA GLY A 489 -50.68 -29.00 29.07
C GLY A 489 -50.38 -29.51 27.67
N GLY A 490 -50.69 -28.74 26.62
CA GLY A 490 -50.42 -29.11 25.23
C GLY A 490 -48.93 -29.08 24.88
N GLY A 491 -48.49 -30.06 24.09
CA GLY A 491 -47.11 -30.15 23.61
C GLY A 491 -46.82 -29.15 22.47
N GLY A 492 -45.63 -28.59 22.41
CA GLY A 492 -45.23 -27.70 21.31
C GLY A 492 -44.90 -28.45 20.02
N GLY A 493 -45.12 -27.85 18.85
CA GLY A 493 -44.79 -28.49 17.56
C GLY A 493 -43.28 -28.57 17.32
N GLY A 494 -42.82 -29.58 16.57
CA GLY A 494 -41.43 -29.68 16.13
C GLY A 494 -41.08 -28.58 15.10
N GLY A 495 -39.82 -28.12 15.10
CA GLY A 495 -39.34 -27.14 14.10
C GLY A 495 -39.11 -27.80 12.74
N GLY A 496 -39.44 -27.11 11.65
CA GLY A 496 -39.43 -27.66 10.30
C GLY A 496 -38.06 -27.67 9.61
N ARG A 497 -38.04 -27.75 8.28
CA ARG A 497 -36.80 -27.91 7.49
C ARG A 497 -36.55 -26.73 6.56
N VAL A 498 -35.28 -26.31 6.49
CA VAL A 498 -34.81 -25.29 5.53
C VAL A 498 -33.59 -25.86 4.81
N HIS A 499 -33.65 -25.95 3.48
CA HIS A 499 -32.54 -26.46 2.66
C HIS A 499 -32.13 -25.47 1.57
N PHE A 500 -30.83 -25.20 1.50
CA PHE A 500 -30.21 -24.40 0.43
C PHE A 500 -29.50 -25.29 -0.58
N HIS A 501 -30.09 -25.41 -1.77
CA HIS A 501 -29.54 -26.15 -2.89
C HIS A 501 -28.80 -25.23 -3.87
N TRP A 502 -27.48 -25.13 -3.70
CA TRP A 502 -26.64 -24.25 -4.52
C TRP A 502 -26.40 -24.82 -5.94
N SER A 503 -26.59 -23.98 -6.97
CA SER A 503 -26.20 -24.26 -8.35
C SER A 503 -24.88 -23.57 -8.70
N ASP A 504 -23.97 -24.30 -9.37
CA ASP A 504 -22.69 -23.80 -9.88
C ASP A 504 -21.84 -23.00 -8.87
N ILE A 505 -21.43 -23.66 -7.77
CA ILE A 505 -20.55 -23.04 -6.76
C ILE A 505 -19.20 -22.70 -7.41
N PRO A 506 -18.81 -21.41 -7.51
CA PRO A 506 -17.53 -21.04 -8.10
C PRO A 506 -16.39 -21.55 -7.21
N THR A 507 -15.22 -21.86 -7.79
CA THR A 507 -14.05 -22.38 -7.05
C THR A 507 -12.77 -21.69 -7.52
N GLY A 508 -11.73 -21.73 -6.68
CA GLY A 508 -10.44 -21.10 -6.96
C GLY A 508 -10.54 -19.58 -7.13
N ASP A 509 -9.82 -19.04 -8.12
CA ASP A 509 -9.70 -17.59 -8.33
C ASP A 509 -11.02 -16.88 -8.69
N VAL A 510 -12.01 -17.64 -9.18
CA VAL A 510 -13.34 -17.13 -9.56
C VAL A 510 -14.30 -17.11 -8.37
N TYR A 511 -13.90 -17.68 -7.22
CA TYR A 511 -14.77 -17.74 -6.05
C TYR A 511 -15.25 -16.35 -5.61
N GLN A 512 -16.56 -16.25 -5.44
CA GLN A 512 -17.26 -15.14 -4.82
C GLN A 512 -18.23 -15.72 -3.78
N PRO A 513 -18.45 -15.01 -2.66
CA PRO A 513 -19.38 -15.48 -1.64
C PRO A 513 -20.79 -15.60 -2.23
N ILE A 514 -21.32 -16.82 -2.24
CA ILE A 514 -22.64 -17.14 -2.81
C ILE A 514 -23.79 -16.72 -1.89
N ALA A 515 -23.51 -16.49 -0.60
CA ALA A 515 -24.51 -16.05 0.36
C ALA A 515 -23.97 -14.94 1.26
N ARG A 516 -24.81 -13.94 1.52
CA ARG A 516 -24.61 -12.93 2.55
C ARG A 516 -25.76 -13.01 3.53
N VAL A 517 -25.47 -13.46 4.76
CA VAL A 517 -26.52 -13.73 5.76
C VAL A 517 -26.33 -12.81 6.96
N ASN A 518 -27.04 -11.68 6.96
CA ASN A 518 -27.10 -10.76 8.11
C ASN A 518 -28.37 -10.94 8.95
N GLY A 519 -29.45 -11.47 8.36
CA GLY A 519 -30.74 -11.72 9.01
C GLY A 519 -30.79 -13.01 9.85
N SER A 520 -31.99 -13.40 10.28
CA SER A 520 -32.20 -14.59 11.12
C SER A 520 -32.90 -15.74 10.40
N ILE A 521 -32.39 -16.96 10.60
CA ILE A 521 -33.03 -18.21 10.17
C ILE A 521 -33.52 -18.93 11.43
N HIS A 522 -34.82 -19.23 11.50
CA HIS A 522 -35.48 -19.82 12.66
C HIS A 522 -36.10 -21.18 12.31
N THR A 523 -35.65 -22.23 12.99
CA THR A 523 -36.20 -23.59 12.87
C THR A 523 -36.44 -24.21 14.25
N TRP A 524 -36.77 -23.38 15.24
CA TRP A 524 -36.95 -23.84 16.63
C TRP A 524 -38.23 -24.66 16.80
N GLY A 525 -38.22 -25.58 17.75
CA GLY A 525 -39.45 -26.21 18.21
C GLY A 525 -40.33 -25.21 18.97
N GLY A 526 -41.64 -25.33 18.82
CA GLY A 526 -42.61 -24.55 19.57
C GLY A 526 -42.56 -24.88 21.06
N LEU A 527 -42.84 -23.90 21.92
CA LEU A 527 -42.90 -24.14 23.35
C LEU A 527 -44.21 -24.87 23.73
N GLY A 528 -44.07 -25.91 24.55
CA GLY A 528 -45.18 -26.47 25.31
C GLY A 528 -45.59 -25.51 26.43
N ARG A 529 -46.83 -25.62 26.92
CA ARG A 529 -47.33 -24.82 28.04
C ARG A 529 -47.70 -25.73 29.23
N ASP A 530 -47.69 -25.17 30.44
CA ASP A 530 -47.86 -25.87 31.73
C ASP A 530 -46.91 -27.08 31.90
N LYS A 531 -47.44 -28.30 31.96
CA LYS A 531 -46.66 -29.56 32.04
C LYS A 531 -46.23 -30.08 30.65
N GLY A 532 -46.61 -29.42 29.56
CA GLY A 532 -46.25 -29.82 28.19
C GLY A 532 -44.78 -29.51 27.86
N HIS A 533 -44.12 -30.40 27.13
CA HIS A 533 -42.75 -30.20 26.67
C HIS A 533 -42.69 -29.42 25.36
N ALA A 534 -41.58 -28.71 25.15
CA ALA A 534 -41.28 -28.07 23.87
C ALA A 534 -40.96 -29.11 22.78
N GLY A 535 -41.25 -28.78 21.53
CA GLY A 535 -40.77 -29.54 20.39
C GLY A 535 -39.26 -29.43 20.23
N GLU A 536 -38.66 -30.40 19.56
CA GLU A 536 -37.27 -30.34 19.15
C GLU A 536 -37.09 -29.36 17.97
N ASN A 537 -35.88 -28.84 17.85
CA ASN A 537 -35.50 -27.99 16.73
C ASN A 537 -35.46 -28.80 15.43
N GLY A 538 -35.79 -28.12 14.34
CA GLY A 538 -35.66 -28.60 12.98
C GLY A 538 -34.24 -28.50 12.44
N THR A 539 -34.11 -28.71 11.13
CA THR A 539 -32.82 -28.80 10.44
C THR A 539 -32.64 -27.68 9.42
N VAL A 540 -31.48 -27.02 9.45
CA VAL A 540 -31.00 -26.16 8.37
C VAL A 540 -29.83 -26.87 7.68
N SER A 541 -29.97 -27.15 6.40
CA SER A 541 -28.99 -27.89 5.62
C SER A 541 -28.63 -27.15 4.32
N GLY A 542 -27.49 -27.52 3.73
CA GLY A 542 -27.05 -27.00 2.45
C GLY A 542 -26.39 -28.10 1.63
N LYS A 543 -26.32 -27.90 0.32
CA LYS A 543 -25.61 -28.81 -0.60
C LYS A 543 -24.14 -29.00 -0.19
N ALA A 544 -23.61 -30.20 -0.40
CA ALA A 544 -22.21 -30.51 -0.15
C ALA A 544 -21.27 -29.56 -0.91
N CYS A 545 -20.38 -28.88 -0.19
CA CYS A 545 -19.44 -27.93 -0.80
C CYS A 545 -18.29 -28.63 -1.53
N PRO A 546 -17.76 -28.00 -2.60
CA PRO A 546 -16.57 -28.50 -3.29
C PRO A 546 -15.31 -28.37 -2.42
N LYS A 547 -14.18 -28.89 -2.92
CA LYS A 547 -12.88 -28.83 -2.24
C LYS A 547 -12.53 -27.39 -1.87
N GLY A 548 -11.90 -27.18 -0.72
CA GLY A 548 -11.51 -25.85 -0.20
C GLY A 548 -12.61 -25.07 0.54
N LEU A 549 -13.89 -25.41 0.37
CA LEU A 549 -15.03 -24.69 0.99
C LEU A 549 -15.76 -25.55 2.03
N TYR A 550 -16.42 -24.96 3.02
CA TYR A 550 -17.17 -25.68 4.07
C TYR A 550 -18.40 -24.88 4.56
N GLY A 551 -19.24 -25.51 5.40
CA GLY A 551 -20.44 -24.91 5.95
C GLY A 551 -21.67 -25.00 5.05
N ILE A 552 -22.78 -24.41 5.48
CA ILE A 552 -24.05 -24.39 4.74
C ILE A 552 -23.97 -23.47 3.51
N PHE A 553 -23.19 -22.39 3.62
CA PHE A 553 -23.02 -21.35 2.61
C PHE A 553 -21.72 -21.48 1.79
N CYS A 554 -20.99 -22.59 1.94
CA CYS A 554 -19.72 -22.86 1.26
C CYS A 554 -18.69 -21.72 1.40
N GLU A 555 -18.35 -21.41 2.65
CA GLU A 555 -17.31 -20.45 3.03
C GLU A 555 -15.90 -21.05 2.89
N GLU A 556 -14.90 -20.18 2.73
CA GLU A 556 -13.50 -20.59 2.60
C GLU A 556 -12.97 -21.21 3.90
N CYS A 557 -12.30 -22.37 3.82
CA CYS A 557 -11.64 -22.98 4.98
C CYS A 557 -10.67 -21.98 5.67
N PRO A 558 -10.53 -22.03 7.01
CA PRO A 558 -9.64 -21.14 7.76
C PRO A 558 -8.18 -21.18 7.27
N ALA A 559 -7.44 -20.07 7.44
CA ALA A 559 -6.03 -19.99 7.09
C ALA A 559 -5.19 -21.10 7.76
N GLY A 560 -4.29 -21.72 6.99
CA GLY A 560 -3.48 -22.84 7.47
C GLY A 560 -4.22 -24.19 7.52
N THR A 561 -5.38 -24.29 6.87
CA THR A 561 -6.08 -25.56 6.65
C THR A 561 -6.35 -25.81 5.18
N TYR A 562 -6.45 -27.08 4.78
CA TYR A 562 -6.80 -27.51 3.42
C TYR A 562 -7.91 -28.56 3.46
N LYS A 563 -8.67 -28.67 2.37
CA LYS A 563 -9.75 -29.64 2.23
C LYS A 563 -9.77 -30.23 0.82
N ASN A 564 -9.47 -31.53 0.73
CA ASN A 564 -9.34 -32.26 -0.53
C ASN A 564 -10.57 -33.11 -0.91
N VAL A 565 -11.60 -33.15 -0.06
CA VAL A 565 -12.83 -33.93 -0.26
C VAL A 565 -14.04 -33.00 -0.36
N THR A 566 -15.08 -33.43 -1.06
CA THR A 566 -16.39 -32.77 -1.10
C THR A 566 -17.16 -33.02 0.20
N GLY A 567 -17.85 -32.02 0.71
CA GLY A 567 -18.68 -32.11 1.92
C GLY A 567 -18.91 -30.73 2.54
N SER A 568 -19.67 -30.62 3.62
CA SER A 568 -19.94 -29.31 4.26
C SER A 568 -19.44 -29.23 5.71
N ASP A 569 -18.99 -30.34 6.29
CA ASP A 569 -18.51 -30.33 7.67
C ASP A 569 -17.19 -29.57 7.84
N ARG A 570 -17.13 -28.75 8.90
CA ARG A 570 -15.92 -28.00 9.27
C ARG A 570 -14.74 -28.92 9.61
N ALA A 571 -15.01 -30.11 10.13
CA ALA A 571 -14.00 -31.12 10.44
C ALA A 571 -13.23 -31.62 9.20
N LEU A 572 -13.73 -31.35 7.98
CA LEU A 572 -13.05 -31.69 6.74
C LEU A 572 -11.92 -30.71 6.38
N CYS A 573 -11.86 -29.52 6.99
CA CYS A 573 -10.72 -28.59 6.86
C CYS A 573 -9.59 -29.08 7.79
N ARG A 574 -8.59 -29.76 7.22
CA ARG A 574 -7.46 -30.34 7.96
C ARG A 574 -6.31 -29.34 8.06
N PRO A 575 -5.56 -29.28 9.18
CA PRO A 575 -4.40 -28.40 9.29
C PRO A 575 -3.31 -28.79 8.29
N CYS A 576 -2.64 -27.79 7.72
CA CYS A 576 -1.50 -28.00 6.84
C CYS A 576 -0.28 -28.51 7.66
N PRO A 577 0.57 -29.38 7.09
CA PRO A 577 1.77 -29.88 7.78
C PRO A 577 2.71 -28.73 8.19
N ALA A 578 3.13 -28.70 9.46
CA ALA A 578 3.97 -27.65 10.02
C ALA A 578 5.47 -27.75 9.64
N ASP A 579 5.89 -28.88 9.06
CA ASP A 579 7.30 -29.14 8.73
C ASP A 579 7.78 -28.41 7.45
N ASP A 580 6.86 -27.84 6.67
CA ASP A 580 7.16 -27.20 5.37
C ASP A 580 7.20 -25.66 5.41
N ILE A 581 6.94 -25.04 6.57
CA ILE A 581 6.86 -23.57 6.70
C ILE A 581 8.15 -22.99 7.32
N PRO A 582 8.84 -22.05 6.64
CA PRO A 582 9.97 -21.32 7.22
C PRO A 582 9.55 -20.56 8.48
N HIS A 583 10.42 -20.49 9.50
CA HIS A 583 10.12 -19.83 10.78
C HIS A 583 9.65 -18.36 10.67
N ARG A 584 9.94 -17.67 9.55
CA ARG A 584 9.55 -16.28 9.27
C ARG A 584 8.43 -16.15 8.20
N ALA A 585 7.62 -17.19 8.03
CA ALA A 585 6.46 -17.21 7.14
C ALA A 585 5.13 -17.39 7.89
N ALA A 586 4.04 -16.93 7.29
CA ALA A 586 2.67 -17.15 7.77
C ALA A 586 1.78 -17.62 6.62
N TYR A 587 0.87 -18.55 6.90
CA TYR A 587 -0.13 -18.99 5.91
C TYR A 587 -1.05 -17.83 5.53
N VAL A 588 -1.38 -17.73 4.25
CA VAL A 588 -2.28 -16.71 3.71
C VAL A 588 -3.60 -17.32 3.29
N THR A 589 -4.69 -16.58 3.47
CA THR A 589 -6.00 -16.95 2.92
C THR A 589 -6.00 -16.74 1.40
N VAL A 590 -6.41 -17.76 0.66
CA VAL A 590 -6.57 -17.68 -0.81
C VAL A 590 -8.04 -17.81 -1.15
N ARG A 591 -8.45 -17.06 -2.18
CA ARG A 591 -9.83 -17.06 -2.68
C ARG A 591 -10.25 -18.48 -3.07
N GLY A 592 -11.44 -18.89 -2.63
CA GLY A 592 -11.98 -20.22 -2.87
C GLY A 592 -11.42 -21.32 -1.97
N GLY A 593 -10.58 -20.97 -0.98
CA GLY A 593 -9.98 -21.90 -0.04
C GLY A 593 -8.94 -22.82 -0.68
N ILE A 594 -8.25 -23.59 0.17
CA ILE A 594 -7.13 -24.43 -0.25
C ILE A 594 -7.62 -25.87 -0.45
N ALA A 595 -7.53 -26.38 -1.68
CA ALA A 595 -7.93 -27.75 -2.01
C ALA A 595 -6.82 -28.79 -1.75
N GLU A 596 -5.56 -28.42 -1.99
CA GLU A 596 -4.41 -29.33 -2.00
C GLU A 596 -3.20 -28.72 -1.30
N THR A 597 -2.27 -29.56 -0.85
CA THR A 597 -0.99 -29.17 -0.23
C THR A 597 0.11 -29.08 -1.30
N PRO A 598 1.09 -28.17 -1.20
CA PRO A 598 1.41 -27.32 -0.05
C PRO A 598 0.54 -26.06 0.07
N CYS A 599 0.26 -25.65 1.31
CA CYS A 599 -0.57 -24.48 1.58
C CYS A 599 0.22 -23.19 1.31
N PRO A 600 -0.38 -22.20 0.62
CA PRO A 600 0.28 -20.95 0.29
C PRO A 600 0.63 -20.16 1.56
N TYR A 601 1.86 -19.65 1.59
CA TYR A 601 2.38 -18.81 2.66
C TYR A 601 3.05 -17.55 2.09
N LYS A 602 3.14 -16.50 2.91
CA LYS A 602 3.91 -15.30 2.61
C LYS A 602 4.86 -15.03 3.79
N CYS A 603 6.04 -14.48 3.50
CA CYS A 603 6.92 -13.98 4.55
C CYS A 603 6.25 -12.87 5.36
N VAL A 604 6.55 -12.78 6.66
CA VAL A 604 5.94 -11.81 7.59
C VAL A 604 6.21 -10.34 7.19
N SER A 605 7.25 -10.10 6.40
CA SER A 605 7.65 -8.78 5.88
C SER A 605 8.23 -8.89 4.48
N ASP A 606 8.08 -7.84 3.67
CA ASP A 606 8.63 -7.76 2.30
C ASP A 606 10.18 -7.67 2.28
N ARG A 607 10.83 -7.59 3.46
CA ARG A 607 12.31 -7.64 3.60
C ARG A 607 12.89 -9.04 3.35
N PHE A 608 12.07 -10.08 3.45
CA PHE A 608 12.48 -11.47 3.34
C PHE A 608 12.06 -12.03 1.98
N HIS A 609 13.00 -12.65 1.26
CA HIS A 609 12.74 -13.19 -0.07
C HIS A 609 12.25 -14.65 -0.02
N MET A 610 11.18 -14.94 -0.76
CA MET A 610 10.62 -16.29 -0.92
C MET A 610 11.57 -17.15 -1.78
N PRO A 611 11.71 -18.46 -1.54
CA PRO A 611 10.85 -19.32 -0.71
C PRO A 611 11.24 -19.44 0.77
N HIS A 612 12.51 -19.26 1.14
CA HIS A 612 12.97 -19.55 2.51
C HIS A 612 12.84 -18.37 3.49
N CYS A 613 12.39 -17.20 3.03
CA CYS A 613 12.29 -15.97 3.81
C CYS A 613 13.64 -15.55 4.42
N TYR A 614 14.72 -15.64 3.63
CA TYR A 614 16.07 -15.19 4.00
C TYR A 614 16.26 -13.69 3.71
N THR A 615 17.27 -13.10 4.37
CA THR A 615 17.78 -11.75 4.05
C THR A 615 18.71 -11.79 2.84
N ALA A 616 18.91 -10.67 2.14
CA ALA A 616 19.76 -10.61 0.93
C ALA A 616 21.22 -11.05 1.18
N LEU A 617 21.75 -10.86 2.40
CA LEU A 617 23.09 -11.33 2.78
C LEU A 617 23.13 -12.84 2.98
N GLU A 618 22.14 -13.41 3.66
CA GLU A 618 22.03 -14.85 3.88
C GLU A 618 21.83 -15.59 2.55
N GLU A 619 21.05 -15.04 1.63
CA GLU A 619 20.88 -15.60 0.29
C GLU A 619 22.22 -15.67 -0.46
N LEU A 620 23.06 -14.63 -0.36
CA LEU A 620 24.42 -14.66 -0.91
C LEU A 620 25.29 -15.74 -0.23
N ILE A 621 25.24 -15.85 1.10
CA ILE A 621 26.06 -16.83 1.84
C ILE A 621 25.65 -18.27 1.49
N TYR A 622 24.35 -18.56 1.48
CA TYR A 622 23.83 -19.90 1.22
C TYR A 622 23.88 -20.29 -0.26
N THR A 623 23.82 -19.34 -1.20
CA THR A 623 24.08 -19.62 -2.62
C THR A 623 25.51 -20.10 -2.87
N PHE A 624 26.49 -19.64 -2.09
CA PHE A 624 27.88 -20.13 -2.13
C PHE A 624 28.16 -21.35 -1.24
N GLY A 625 27.12 -22.04 -0.77
CA GLY A 625 27.27 -23.28 0.02
C GLY A 625 27.43 -23.04 1.53
N GLY A 626 27.07 -21.86 2.02
CA GLY A 626 27.02 -21.54 3.45
C GLY A 626 28.22 -20.71 3.94
N PRO A 627 28.22 -20.31 5.22
CA PRO A 627 29.17 -19.34 5.78
C PRO A 627 30.64 -19.76 5.63
N TRP A 628 30.91 -21.06 5.79
CA TRP A 628 32.25 -21.62 5.75
C TRP A 628 32.85 -21.63 4.34
N LEU A 629 32.07 -22.05 3.33
CA LEU A 629 32.52 -22.07 1.93
C LEU A 629 32.71 -20.66 1.39
N PHE A 630 31.78 -19.74 1.70
CA PHE A 630 31.90 -18.32 1.34
C PHE A 630 33.17 -17.69 1.95
N GLY A 631 33.44 -17.95 3.24
CA GLY A 631 34.65 -17.46 3.91
C GLY A 631 35.96 -17.99 3.29
N LEU A 632 36.01 -19.28 2.94
CA LEU A 632 37.18 -19.88 2.29
C LEU A 632 37.42 -19.33 0.88
N LEU A 633 36.35 -19.12 0.11
CA LEU A 633 36.44 -18.52 -1.23
C LEU A 633 36.93 -17.07 -1.18
N LEU A 634 36.42 -16.27 -0.23
CA LEU A 634 36.85 -14.89 -0.04
C LEU A 634 38.33 -14.82 0.35
N LEU A 635 38.78 -15.69 1.26
CA LEU A 635 40.18 -15.78 1.68
C LEU A 635 41.09 -16.19 0.51
N GLY A 636 40.67 -17.17 -0.29
CA GLY A 636 41.39 -17.61 -1.49
C GLY A 636 41.55 -16.50 -2.52
N LEU A 637 40.48 -15.73 -2.76
CA LEU A 637 40.50 -14.57 -3.66
C LEU A 637 41.48 -13.50 -3.18
N LEU A 638 41.48 -13.20 -1.88
CA LEU A 638 42.39 -12.19 -1.30
C LEU A 638 43.86 -12.59 -1.44
N ILE A 639 44.19 -13.87 -1.23
CA ILE A 639 45.57 -14.38 -1.40
C ILE A 639 45.98 -14.31 -2.88
N LEU A 640 45.10 -14.72 -3.80
CA LEU A 640 45.36 -14.65 -5.24
C LEU A 640 45.62 -13.21 -5.68
N LEU A 641 44.78 -12.27 -5.24
CA LEU A 641 44.89 -10.87 -5.65
C LEU A 641 46.12 -10.19 -5.02
N ALA A 642 46.48 -10.56 -3.79
CA ALA A 642 47.74 -10.13 -3.17
C ALA A 642 48.98 -10.63 -3.93
N LEU A 643 48.96 -11.87 -4.43
CA LEU A 643 50.02 -12.40 -5.29
C LEU A 643 50.11 -11.65 -6.63
N VAL A 644 48.96 -11.35 -7.25
CA VAL A 644 48.91 -10.56 -8.50
C VAL A 644 49.47 -9.15 -8.29
N LEU A 645 49.09 -8.47 -7.20
CA LEU A 645 49.65 -7.15 -6.86
C LEU A 645 51.15 -7.20 -6.55
N SER A 646 51.64 -8.28 -5.94
CA SER A 646 53.07 -8.49 -5.70
C SER A 646 53.84 -8.67 -7.01
N VAL A 647 53.33 -9.46 -7.96
CA VAL A 647 53.93 -9.65 -9.29
C VAL A 647 53.86 -8.35 -10.10
N ALA A 648 52.75 -7.62 -10.04
CA ALA A 648 52.62 -6.31 -10.68
C ALA A 648 53.68 -5.33 -10.14
N ARG A 649 53.92 -5.29 -8.82
CA ARG A 649 54.96 -4.44 -8.22
C ARG A 649 56.34 -4.80 -8.74
N MET A 650 56.67 -6.09 -8.82
CA MET A 650 57.98 -6.52 -9.36
C MET A 650 58.13 -6.18 -10.85
N LYS A 651 57.06 -6.27 -11.66
CA LYS A 651 57.10 -5.92 -13.09
C LYS A 651 57.14 -4.41 -13.38
N PHE A 652 56.41 -3.59 -12.63
CA PHE A 652 56.37 -2.14 -12.85
C PHE A 652 57.56 -1.40 -12.23
N VAL A 653 58.21 -1.97 -11.20
CA VAL A 653 59.40 -1.37 -10.58
C VAL A 653 60.70 -1.78 -11.28
N GLY A 654 60.69 -2.81 -12.14
CA GLY A 654 61.91 -3.26 -12.82
C GLY A 654 61.68 -3.77 -14.24
N VAL A 655 61.48 -2.86 -15.21
CA VAL A 655 61.77 -3.09 -16.65
C VAL A 655 62.09 -1.74 -17.36
N ASP A 656 63.32 -1.65 -17.88
CA ASP A 656 63.93 -0.88 -18.98
C ASP A 656 64.00 0.67 -19.01
N GLU A 657 65.23 1.18 -18.81
CA GLU A 657 65.78 2.32 -19.55
C GLU A 657 66.14 1.91 -20.99
N LEU A 658 65.58 2.58 -22.00
CA LEU A 658 66.17 2.72 -23.35
C LEU A 658 65.82 4.10 -23.93
N PRO A 659 66.67 4.73 -24.79
CA PRO A 659 66.67 6.17 -24.98
C PRO A 659 65.91 6.68 -26.23
N GLY A 660 65.24 7.84 -26.06
CA GLY A 660 64.94 8.84 -27.09
C GLY A 660 63.45 9.05 -27.46
N PRO A 661 63.05 10.18 -28.10
CA PRO A 661 63.64 11.52 -28.21
C PRO A 661 62.79 12.63 -27.51
N ALA A 662 63.42 13.79 -27.26
CA ALA A 662 62.92 15.06 -26.70
C ALA A 662 61.45 15.46 -27.05
N PRO A 663 60.71 16.28 -26.23
CA PRO A 663 61.17 17.61 -25.79
C PRO A 663 60.66 18.20 -24.44
N THR A 664 61.18 19.39 -24.15
CA THR A 664 60.80 20.43 -23.17
C THR A 664 61.46 20.39 -21.78
N GLN A 665 62.38 21.35 -21.60
CA GLN A 665 63.13 21.68 -20.39
C GLN A 665 62.21 21.90 -19.19
N HIS A 666 62.41 21.13 -18.11
CA HIS A 666 62.05 21.51 -16.76
C HIS A 666 63.15 21.09 -15.78
N GLY A 667 63.49 22.02 -14.87
CA GLY A 667 64.73 22.06 -14.12
C GLY A 667 65.06 20.82 -13.27
N SER A 668 66.30 20.37 -13.44
CA SER A 668 67.18 19.69 -12.50
C SER A 668 66.54 18.99 -11.30
N GLN A 669 66.39 17.67 -11.40
CA GLN A 669 66.45 16.79 -10.23
C GLN A 669 67.58 15.79 -10.48
N ILE A 670 68.70 16.03 -9.80
CA ILE A 670 69.91 15.23 -9.99
C ILE A 670 69.77 13.94 -9.17
N ASP A 671 69.70 12.80 -9.85
CA ASP A 671 69.96 11.49 -9.26
C ASP A 671 71.48 11.33 -9.11
N HIS A 672 71.96 11.33 -7.87
CA HIS A 672 73.35 11.08 -7.53
C HIS A 672 73.50 9.68 -6.93
N SER A 673 73.49 8.66 -7.79
CA SER A 673 74.02 7.34 -7.46
C SER A 673 74.47 6.62 -8.74
N PHE A 674 75.44 7.18 -9.46
CA PHE A 674 76.23 6.46 -10.45
C PHE A 674 77.71 6.82 -10.31
N PRO A 675 78.63 5.87 -10.54
CA PRO A 675 80.05 6.07 -10.37
C PRO A 675 80.58 7.11 -11.36
N PHE A 676 81.51 7.90 -10.84
CA PHE A 676 82.24 9.00 -11.45
C PHE A 676 82.81 8.64 -12.84
N LEU A 677 82.36 9.32 -13.90
CA LEU A 677 83.03 9.33 -15.21
C LEU A 677 83.39 10.78 -15.57
N GLU A 678 84.69 10.95 -15.83
CA GLU A 678 85.46 12.19 -15.67
C GLU A 678 85.40 13.15 -16.87
N SER A 679 84.73 12.80 -17.98
CA SER A 679 84.87 13.57 -19.24
C SER A 679 83.72 14.53 -19.57
N LEU A 680 82.48 14.28 -19.12
CA LEU A 680 81.35 15.20 -19.33
C LEU A 680 81.16 16.19 -18.17
N ASN A 681 81.74 15.86 -17.01
CA ASN A 681 81.68 16.71 -15.84
C ASN A 681 82.56 17.96 -16.00
N GLU A 682 83.65 17.95 -16.77
CA GLU A 682 84.41 19.19 -17.06
C GLU A 682 83.58 20.23 -17.82
N VAL A 683 82.71 19.82 -18.74
CA VAL A 683 81.88 20.74 -19.54
C VAL A 683 80.63 21.22 -18.76
N LEU A 684 80.11 20.40 -17.84
CA LEU A 684 79.03 20.83 -16.94
C LEU A 684 79.57 21.56 -15.70
N GLU A 685 80.76 21.23 -15.20
CA GLU A 685 81.45 21.93 -14.12
C GLU A 685 81.94 23.29 -14.57
N THR A 686 82.35 23.49 -15.82
CA THR A 686 82.66 24.83 -16.34
C THR A 686 81.42 25.73 -16.33
N ASN A 687 80.26 25.26 -16.80
CA ASN A 687 79.01 26.03 -16.71
C ASN A 687 78.52 26.22 -15.25
N ARG A 688 78.71 25.23 -14.37
CA ARG A 688 78.35 25.32 -12.93
C ARG A 688 79.31 26.23 -12.13
N ALA A 689 80.58 26.26 -12.50
CA ALA A 689 81.59 27.14 -11.92
C ALA A 689 81.37 28.59 -12.36
N GLU A 690 80.95 28.84 -13.60
CA GLU A 690 80.60 30.19 -14.07
C GLU A 690 79.37 30.78 -13.36
N GLU A 691 78.33 29.97 -13.09
CA GLU A 691 77.13 30.44 -12.36
C GLU A 691 77.41 30.69 -10.86
N SER A 692 78.26 29.89 -10.22
CA SER A 692 78.61 30.08 -8.80
C SER A 692 79.57 31.26 -8.58
N GLN A 693 80.49 31.50 -9.52
CA GLN A 693 81.41 32.65 -9.48
C GLN A 693 80.71 34.00 -9.75
N SER A 694 79.55 33.99 -10.42
CA SER A 694 78.76 35.20 -10.68
C SER A 694 77.67 35.48 -9.64
N HIS A 695 77.37 34.54 -8.73
CA HIS A 695 76.37 34.71 -7.67
C HIS A 695 76.82 35.73 -6.62
N VAL A 696 75.97 36.70 -6.30
CA VAL A 696 76.25 37.76 -5.32
C VAL A 696 75.59 37.49 -3.99
N HIS A 697 74.26 37.40 -3.99
CA HIS A 697 73.47 37.34 -2.77
C HIS A 697 72.14 36.61 -3.03
N ARG A 698 71.67 35.90 -1.99
CA ARG A 698 70.38 35.20 -1.97
C ARG A 698 69.44 35.94 -1.02
N MET A 699 68.36 36.47 -1.55
CA MET A 699 67.34 37.17 -0.79
C MET A 699 66.13 36.26 -0.55
N TYR A 700 65.76 36.04 0.71
CA TYR A 700 64.62 35.20 1.07
C TYR A 700 63.32 36.01 1.14
N PHE A 701 62.21 35.42 0.69
CA PHE A 701 60.89 35.99 0.88
C PHE A 701 60.46 35.80 2.35
N MET A 702 59.80 36.83 2.88
CA MET A 702 59.19 36.85 4.21
C MET A 702 57.75 36.32 4.14
N GLY A 703 57.26 35.75 5.24
CA GLY A 703 55.92 35.13 5.32
C GLY A 703 55.96 33.60 5.28
N ARG A 704 54.82 32.95 5.56
CA ARG A 704 54.68 31.48 5.68
C ARG A 704 54.12 30.80 4.44
N ASN A 705 53.95 31.54 3.36
CA ASN A 705 53.29 31.10 2.13
C ASN A 705 51.92 30.44 2.38
N THR A 706 51.12 31.03 3.27
CA THR A 706 49.73 30.57 3.56
C THR A 706 48.75 31.58 2.98
N PHE A 707 47.48 31.20 2.77
CA PHE A 707 46.48 32.12 2.23
C PHE A 707 46.29 33.37 3.11
N SER A 708 46.54 33.28 4.43
CA SER A 708 46.49 34.39 5.38
C SER A 708 47.78 35.22 5.42
N GLU A 709 48.93 34.61 5.11
CA GLU A 709 50.26 35.26 5.13
C GLU A 709 51.03 34.87 3.86
N PRO A 710 50.80 35.58 2.74
CA PRO A 710 51.51 35.34 1.48
C PRO A 710 53.00 35.70 1.59
N CYS A 711 53.81 35.10 0.71
CA CYS A 711 55.22 35.46 0.60
C CYS A 711 55.37 36.90 0.07
N HIS A 712 56.28 37.67 0.66
CA HIS A 712 56.62 39.02 0.20
C HIS A 712 58.11 39.33 0.38
N LEU A 713 58.68 40.14 -0.50
CA LEU A 713 60.03 40.69 -0.39
C LEU A 713 60.02 42.02 0.37
N PRO A 714 61.01 42.29 1.25
CA PRO A 714 61.15 43.58 1.90
C PRO A 714 61.61 44.67 0.92
N HIS A 715 61.11 45.89 1.11
CA HIS A 715 61.39 47.07 0.26
C HIS A 715 62.80 47.65 0.41
N THR A 716 63.60 47.23 1.38
CA THR A 716 64.96 47.74 1.56
C THR A 716 65.99 46.78 0.96
N PRO A 717 66.78 47.19 -0.05
CA PRO A 717 67.84 46.33 -0.59
C PRO A 717 68.93 46.09 0.47
N PRO A 718 69.35 44.83 0.71
CA PRO A 718 70.48 44.52 1.57
C PRO A 718 71.77 45.25 1.14
N GLU A 719 72.65 45.57 2.10
CA GLU A 719 73.91 46.26 1.85
C GLU A 719 74.78 45.56 0.78
N GLN A 720 74.66 44.22 0.66
CA GLN A 720 75.40 43.43 -0.33
C GLN A 720 74.95 43.63 -1.79
N ILE A 721 73.72 44.11 -2.04
CA ILE A 721 73.18 44.32 -3.40
C ILE A 721 72.95 45.79 -3.75
N LYS A 722 73.05 46.69 -2.76
CA LYS A 722 72.81 48.13 -2.90
C LYS A 722 73.68 48.79 -3.99
N GLU A 723 74.88 48.25 -4.21
CA GLU A 723 75.81 48.75 -5.23
C GLU A 723 75.48 48.28 -6.66
N ILE A 724 74.73 47.18 -6.82
CA ILE A 724 74.39 46.56 -8.11
C ILE A 724 73.01 47.02 -8.59
N VAL A 725 72.20 47.56 -7.67
CA VAL A 725 70.79 47.84 -7.92
C VAL A 725 70.50 49.35 -7.83
N TYR A 726 69.53 49.83 -8.62
CA TYR A 726 68.94 51.16 -8.45
C TYR A 726 67.80 51.09 -7.42
N GLU A 727 67.97 51.74 -6.26
CA GLU A 727 67.02 51.67 -5.14
C GLU A 727 65.57 52.01 -5.53
N GLY A 728 65.36 53.04 -6.36
CA GLY A 728 64.02 53.42 -6.83
C GLY A 728 63.35 52.36 -7.71
N ALA A 729 64.07 51.80 -8.67
CA ALA A 729 63.55 50.75 -9.56
C ALA A 729 63.39 49.40 -8.83
N PHE A 730 64.21 49.15 -7.80
CA PHE A 730 64.07 47.98 -6.93
C PHE A 730 62.76 48.00 -6.15
N ASN A 731 62.35 49.15 -5.62
CA ASN A 731 61.10 49.25 -4.86
C ASN A 731 59.88 48.95 -5.74
N THR A 732 59.86 49.46 -6.98
CA THR A 732 58.81 49.13 -7.96
C THR A 732 58.78 47.64 -8.30
N PHE A 733 59.95 47.03 -8.50
CA PHE A 733 60.08 45.60 -8.71
C PHE A 733 59.56 44.77 -7.52
N VAL A 734 59.85 45.20 -6.28
CA VAL A 734 59.34 44.57 -5.07
C VAL A 734 57.81 44.68 -4.98
N ASP A 735 57.22 45.82 -5.33
CA ASP A 735 55.76 46.00 -5.35
C ASP A 735 55.08 45.05 -6.35
N GLU A 736 55.64 44.90 -7.55
CA GLU A 736 55.12 43.99 -8.58
C GLU A 736 55.23 42.52 -8.15
N ILE A 737 56.38 42.11 -7.60
CA ILE A 737 56.55 40.75 -7.06
C ILE A 737 55.58 40.47 -5.91
N ASN A 738 55.43 41.41 -4.97
CA ASN A 738 54.54 41.25 -3.83
C ASN A 738 53.08 41.16 -4.26
N CYS A 739 52.69 41.89 -5.31
CA CYS A 739 51.37 41.79 -5.92
C CYS A 739 51.14 40.41 -6.58
N ILE A 740 52.11 39.87 -7.31
CA ILE A 740 52.03 38.54 -7.94
C ILE A 740 51.94 37.43 -6.86
N ALA A 741 52.72 37.57 -5.79
CA ALA A 741 52.78 36.61 -4.69
C ALA A 741 51.52 36.62 -3.79
N ALA A 742 50.74 37.70 -3.78
CA ALA A 742 49.51 37.79 -3.00
C ALA A 742 48.40 36.83 -3.48
N TYR A 743 47.66 36.24 -2.53
CA TYR A 743 46.52 35.37 -2.81
C TYR A 743 45.22 36.15 -2.92
N GLN A 744 44.35 35.77 -3.87
CA GLN A 744 43.01 36.32 -3.98
C GLN A 744 42.07 35.69 -2.95
N TRP A 745 41.06 36.44 -2.49
CA TRP A 745 40.16 36.02 -1.40
C TRP A 745 39.42 34.69 -1.69
N TRP A 746 39.01 34.45 -2.94
CA TRP A 746 38.30 33.23 -3.33
C TRP A 746 39.18 31.97 -3.23
N GLU A 747 40.50 32.10 -3.41
CA GLU A 747 41.44 30.97 -3.29
C GLU A 747 41.45 30.41 -1.86
N GLY A 748 41.39 31.32 -0.88
CA GLY A 748 41.26 30.99 0.54
C GLY A 748 39.87 30.49 0.93
N ALA A 749 38.81 30.98 0.27
CA ALA A 749 37.45 30.50 0.48
C ALA A 749 37.27 29.03 0.04
N ILE A 750 37.79 28.66 -1.14
CA ILE A 750 37.78 27.27 -1.62
C ILE A 750 38.57 26.36 -0.67
N TYR A 751 39.75 26.80 -0.23
CA TYR A 751 40.54 26.07 0.75
C TYR A 751 39.76 25.85 2.06
N SER A 752 39.07 26.88 2.56
CA SER A 752 38.27 26.79 3.79
C SER A 752 37.13 25.78 3.65
N ILE A 753 36.39 25.81 2.53
CA ILE A 753 35.32 24.83 2.24
C ILE A 753 35.88 23.41 2.14
N LEU A 754 36.94 23.22 1.36
CA LEU A 754 37.58 21.90 1.21
C LEU A 754 38.18 21.40 2.52
N SER A 755 38.68 22.28 3.40
CA SER A 755 39.27 21.86 4.67
C SER A 755 38.26 21.19 5.60
N VAL A 756 36.98 21.54 5.48
CA VAL A 756 35.86 20.96 6.22
C VAL A 756 35.34 19.69 5.54
N LEU A 757 35.15 19.71 4.21
CA LEU A 757 34.55 18.60 3.46
C LEU A 757 35.53 17.45 3.16
N ALA A 758 36.77 17.77 2.83
CA ALA A 758 37.80 16.82 2.41
C ALA A 758 39.21 17.42 2.59
N TYR A 759 39.73 17.38 3.81
CA TYR A 759 41.03 17.92 4.17
C TYR A 759 42.20 17.53 3.23
N PRO A 760 42.33 16.29 2.72
CA PRO A 760 43.39 15.93 1.78
C PRO A 760 43.30 16.69 0.45
N LEU A 761 42.08 17.01 -0.01
CA LEU A 761 41.85 17.82 -1.21
C LEU A 761 42.15 19.29 -0.94
N ALA A 762 41.88 19.80 0.26
CA ALA A 762 42.24 21.16 0.66
C ALA A 762 43.76 21.38 0.60
N TRP A 763 44.54 20.42 1.13
CA TRP A 763 46.00 20.46 1.05
C TRP A 763 46.50 20.41 -0.40
N SER A 764 45.94 19.52 -1.21
CA SER A 764 46.28 19.38 -2.62
C SER A 764 45.98 20.66 -3.41
N TRP A 765 44.84 21.31 -3.13
CA TRP A 765 44.46 22.62 -3.68
C TRP A 765 45.46 23.70 -3.31
N GLN A 766 45.82 23.81 -2.02
CA GLN A 766 46.80 24.79 -1.55
C GLN A 766 48.16 24.61 -2.22
N GLN A 767 48.64 23.37 -2.35
CA GLN A 767 49.91 23.09 -3.02
C GLN A 767 49.87 23.38 -4.52
N TRP A 768 48.75 23.09 -5.18
CA TRP A 768 48.55 23.45 -6.58
C TRP A 768 48.59 24.96 -6.80
N ARG A 769 47.91 25.75 -5.93
CA ARG A 769 47.97 27.22 -5.99
C ARG A 769 49.38 27.77 -5.75
N ARG A 770 50.12 27.23 -4.78
CA ARG A 770 51.54 27.59 -4.55
C ARG A 770 52.41 27.35 -5.77
N ARG A 771 52.24 26.22 -6.47
CA ARG A 771 52.97 25.91 -7.71
C ARG A 771 52.69 26.92 -8.81
N ILE A 772 51.41 27.25 -9.03
CA ILE A 772 51.03 28.24 -10.04
C ILE A 772 51.63 29.62 -9.72
N LYS A 773 51.60 30.04 -8.46
CA LYS A 773 52.19 31.33 -8.04
C LYS A 773 53.70 31.36 -8.25
N LEU A 774 54.41 30.28 -7.89
CA LEU A 774 55.84 30.18 -8.13
C LEU A 774 56.18 30.15 -9.62
N GLN A 775 55.39 29.43 -10.45
CA GLN A 775 55.56 29.42 -11.90
C GLN A 775 55.41 30.83 -12.49
N ARG A 776 54.37 31.56 -12.10
CA ARG A 776 54.17 32.96 -12.51
C ARG A 776 55.31 33.88 -12.06
N LEU A 777 55.79 33.73 -10.82
CA LEU A 777 56.95 34.50 -10.35
C LEU A 777 58.20 34.21 -11.17
N ARG A 778 58.43 32.94 -11.56
CA ARG A 778 59.56 32.56 -12.41
C ARG A 778 59.42 33.10 -13.84
N GLU A 779 58.23 33.01 -14.42
CA GLU A 779 57.93 33.53 -15.76
C GLU A 779 58.08 35.06 -15.79
N PHE A 780 57.57 35.74 -14.76
CA PHE A 780 57.70 37.19 -14.60
C PHE A 780 59.17 37.61 -14.57
N VAL A 781 59.98 37.02 -13.68
CA VAL A 781 61.41 37.37 -13.55
C VAL A 781 62.24 36.95 -14.76
N ARG A 782 61.86 35.89 -15.48
CA ARG A 782 62.64 35.39 -16.63
C ARG A 782 62.32 36.09 -17.94
N SER A 783 61.09 36.55 -18.13
CA SER A 783 60.60 36.95 -19.46
C SER A 783 59.73 38.20 -19.52
N GLU A 784 59.07 38.61 -18.43
CA GLU A 784 58.19 39.79 -18.47
C GLU A 784 58.85 41.05 -17.91
N TYR A 785 59.69 40.92 -16.89
CA TYR A 785 60.40 42.03 -16.27
C TYR A 785 61.71 42.34 -17.00
N ASP A 786 61.95 43.61 -17.32
CA ASP A 786 63.10 44.10 -18.11
C ASP A 786 64.42 44.20 -17.32
N HIS A 787 64.44 43.70 -16.08
CA HIS A 787 65.54 43.80 -15.13
C HIS A 787 66.04 45.25 -14.90
N ALA A 788 65.18 46.28 -15.08
CA ALA A 788 65.55 47.69 -14.95
C ALA A 788 66.19 48.06 -13.60
N CYS A 789 65.92 47.27 -12.54
CA CYS A 789 66.56 47.45 -11.24
C CYS A 789 68.07 47.17 -11.25
N LEU A 790 68.60 46.38 -12.17
CA LEU A 790 70.04 46.08 -12.27
C LEU A 790 70.79 47.22 -12.99
N ARG A 791 71.96 47.59 -12.48
CA ARG A 791 72.82 48.62 -13.10
C ARG A 791 73.46 48.12 -14.40
N SER A 792 73.82 46.84 -14.46
CA SER A 792 74.44 46.19 -15.62
C SER A 792 73.59 46.33 -16.88
N CYS A 793 74.21 46.75 -17.98
CA CYS A 793 73.55 46.78 -19.29
C CYS A 793 73.43 45.36 -19.85
N ARG A 794 74.44 44.50 -19.62
CA ARG A 794 74.45 43.12 -20.11
C ARG A 794 73.38 42.26 -19.45
N SER A 795 73.23 42.34 -18.13
CA SER A 795 72.21 41.57 -17.40
C SER A 795 70.78 41.96 -17.79
N ARG A 796 70.56 43.25 -18.09
CA ARG A 796 69.29 43.75 -18.64
C ARG A 796 69.01 43.23 -20.04
N ALA A 797 69.99 43.24 -20.93
CA ALA A 797 69.81 42.82 -22.32
C ALA A 797 69.62 41.30 -22.49
N LEU A 798 70.29 40.50 -21.67
CA LEU A 798 70.25 39.03 -21.76
C LEU A 798 69.20 38.39 -20.86
N TYR A 799 68.49 39.17 -20.03
CA TYR A 799 67.63 38.64 -18.96
C TYR A 799 68.38 37.66 -18.04
N GLU A 800 69.66 37.96 -17.78
CA GLU A 800 70.61 37.14 -17.03
C GLU A 800 71.15 37.96 -15.85
N GLY A 801 70.45 37.90 -14.71
CA GLY A 801 70.86 38.62 -13.49
C GLY A 801 70.00 38.35 -12.25
N LEU A 802 68.79 37.84 -12.42
CA LEU A 802 67.89 37.44 -11.34
C LEU A 802 67.35 36.02 -11.61
N LYS A 803 67.34 35.16 -10.58
CA LYS A 803 66.66 33.85 -10.67
C LYS A 803 65.81 33.60 -9.42
N VAL A 804 64.57 33.14 -9.62
CA VAL A 804 63.65 32.77 -8.52
C VAL A 804 63.61 31.26 -8.35
N ALA A 805 63.89 30.80 -7.13
CA ALA A 805 63.78 29.41 -6.75
C ALA A 805 63.04 29.25 -5.42
N ALA A 806 62.67 28.01 -5.10
CA ALA A 806 61.91 27.70 -3.91
C ALA A 806 62.27 26.30 -3.42
N THR A 807 62.02 26.06 -2.14
CA THR A 807 62.19 24.74 -1.52
C THR A 807 61.21 23.71 -2.09
N SER A 808 61.52 22.42 -1.92
CA SER A 808 60.72 21.32 -2.49
C SER A 808 59.27 21.24 -2.00
N ASP A 809 59.00 21.75 -0.80
CA ASP A 809 57.69 21.88 -0.16
C ASP A 809 56.96 23.20 -0.51
N LEU A 810 57.62 24.07 -1.28
CA LEU A 810 57.15 25.37 -1.76
C LEU A 810 56.83 26.37 -0.66
N MET A 811 57.32 26.16 0.56
CA MET A 811 57.05 27.03 1.70
C MET A 811 58.00 28.24 1.73
N LEU A 812 59.24 28.08 1.31
CA LEU A 812 60.26 29.13 1.28
C LEU A 812 60.64 29.43 -0.16
N VAL A 813 60.51 30.70 -0.55
CA VAL A 813 60.87 31.22 -1.87
C VAL A 813 62.06 32.17 -1.70
N TYR A 814 63.01 32.16 -2.63
CA TYR A 814 64.17 33.04 -2.62
C TYR A 814 64.52 33.52 -4.03
N LEU A 815 65.15 34.70 -4.06
CA LEU A 815 65.62 35.39 -5.26
C LEU A 815 67.15 35.46 -5.21
N ASP A 816 67.81 34.86 -6.20
CA ASP A 816 69.26 34.88 -6.36
C ASP A 816 69.68 35.98 -7.34
N PHE A 817 70.66 36.79 -6.95
CA PHE A 817 71.25 37.87 -7.75
C PHE A 817 72.58 37.42 -8.36
N PHE A 818 72.77 37.67 -9.66
CA PHE A 818 73.97 37.34 -10.42
C PHE A 818 74.57 38.59 -11.06
N LEU A 819 75.90 38.67 -11.14
CA LEU A 819 76.62 39.76 -11.79
C LEU A 819 76.65 39.61 -13.31
N GLY A 820 76.38 40.72 -14.00
CA GLY A 820 76.68 40.87 -15.41
C GLY A 820 78.18 40.95 -15.64
N GLY A 821 78.66 40.32 -16.73
CA GLY A 821 80.09 40.34 -17.07
C GLY A 821 80.71 41.73 -17.30
N ASP A 822 79.88 42.76 -17.51
CA ASP A 822 80.24 44.18 -17.62
C ASP A 822 80.48 44.87 -16.25
N GLU A 823 80.08 44.24 -15.15
CA GLU A 823 80.24 44.75 -13.78
C GLU A 823 81.34 44.01 -12.97
N LYS A 824 82.14 43.14 -13.60
CA LYS A 824 83.27 42.43 -12.95
C LYS A 824 84.34 43.41 -12.44
N ARG A 825 84.19 43.85 -11.18
CA ARG A 825 85.26 44.50 -10.39
C ARG A 825 85.93 43.46 -9.50
N THR A 826 87.19 43.66 -9.14
CA THR A 826 87.92 42.71 -8.25
C THR A 826 87.31 42.56 -6.86
N ASP A 827 86.44 43.49 -6.47
CA ASP A 827 85.85 43.58 -5.13
C ASP A 827 84.42 42.99 -5.08
N ILE A 828 83.80 42.74 -6.24
CA ILE A 828 82.43 42.22 -6.37
C ILE A 828 82.46 41.09 -7.42
N PRO A 829 82.17 39.83 -7.07
CA PRO A 829 81.48 39.39 -5.85
C PRO A 829 82.44 39.18 -4.66
N ALA A 830 81.96 39.48 -3.45
CA ALA A 830 82.72 39.27 -2.21
C ALA A 830 83.18 37.81 -2.07
N ARG A 831 84.44 37.62 -1.61
CA ARG A 831 85.00 36.28 -1.32
C ARG A 831 84.16 35.60 -0.23
N LEU A 832 84.07 34.27 -0.22
CA LEU A 832 83.21 33.54 0.73
C LEU A 832 83.43 33.95 2.20
N HIS A 833 84.68 34.19 2.61
CA HIS A 833 85.05 34.65 3.95
C HIS A 833 84.37 35.98 4.35
N GLN A 834 84.18 36.88 3.38
CA GLN A 834 83.52 38.19 3.56
C GLN A 834 81.98 38.08 3.49
N ARG A 835 81.43 36.92 3.11
CA ARG A 835 79.99 36.64 3.11
C ARG A 835 79.49 36.10 4.46
N PHE A 836 80.39 35.82 5.40
CA PHE A 836 80.00 35.43 6.76
C PHE A 836 79.73 36.66 7.63
N PRO A 837 78.72 36.64 8.52
CA PRO A 837 77.84 35.51 8.79
C PRO A 837 76.75 35.31 7.70
N MET A 838 76.53 34.05 7.30
CA MET A 838 75.53 33.66 6.30
C MET A 838 74.39 32.91 6.98
N SER A 839 73.15 33.36 6.79
CA SER A 839 71.95 32.69 7.29
C SER A 839 71.30 31.81 6.21
N ILE A 840 71.15 30.52 6.47
CA ILE A 840 70.44 29.56 5.62
C ILE A 840 69.12 29.18 6.30
N LEU A 841 68.00 29.62 5.75
CA LEU A 841 66.69 29.36 6.34
C LEU A 841 66.24 27.91 6.10
N PHE A 842 65.56 27.33 7.09
CA PHE A 842 64.88 26.04 6.96
C PHE A 842 63.60 26.22 6.16
N GLY A 843 63.40 25.38 5.15
CA GLY A 843 62.10 25.15 4.54
C GLY A 843 61.19 24.37 5.48
N GLY A 844 59.89 24.42 5.23
CA GLY A 844 58.88 23.74 6.04
C GLY A 844 58.43 24.52 7.27
N ASP A 845 57.30 24.10 7.82
CA ASP A 845 56.71 24.65 9.03
C ASP A 845 56.69 23.65 10.21
N GLY A 846 57.29 22.47 10.02
CA GLY A 846 57.35 21.40 11.03
C GLY A 846 56.06 20.60 11.16
N SER A 847 55.18 20.67 10.16
CA SER A 847 53.96 19.84 10.05
C SER A 847 54.27 18.44 9.49
N TYR A 848 53.29 17.53 9.57
CA TYR A 848 53.42 16.21 8.93
C TYR A 848 53.43 16.32 7.39
N MET A 849 52.93 17.39 6.78
CA MET A 849 52.99 17.54 5.31
C MET A 849 54.24 18.28 4.83
N ALA A 850 54.81 19.17 5.64
CA ALA A 850 56.01 19.96 5.33
C ALA A 850 56.97 19.95 6.54
N PRO A 851 57.76 18.86 6.73
CA PRO A 851 58.78 18.80 7.78
C PRO A 851 59.85 19.87 7.56
N PHE A 852 60.54 20.27 8.64
CA PHE A 852 61.67 21.18 8.51
C PHE A 852 62.78 20.53 7.66
N SER A 853 63.31 21.26 6.70
CA SER A 853 64.40 20.78 5.84
C SER A 853 65.30 21.91 5.35
N ILE A 854 66.59 21.63 5.23
CA ILE A 854 67.59 22.47 4.59
C ILE A 854 67.70 22.02 3.14
N GLN A 855 67.45 22.97 2.24
CA GLN A 855 67.61 22.76 0.81
C GLN A 855 69.06 23.06 0.42
N SER A 856 69.80 22.03 0.01
CA SER A 856 71.14 22.19 -0.57
C SER A 856 71.05 22.26 -2.09
N ASP A 857 70.99 23.47 -2.63
CA ASP A 857 71.04 23.70 -4.08
C ASP A 857 72.47 23.60 -4.61
N ASN A 858 72.62 23.44 -5.93
CA ASN A 858 73.94 23.45 -6.58
C ASN A 858 74.76 24.71 -6.26
N ILE A 859 74.10 25.87 -6.13
CA ILE A 859 74.76 27.14 -5.75
C ILE A 859 75.32 27.04 -4.33
N LEU A 860 74.52 26.60 -3.37
CA LEU A 860 74.94 26.49 -1.97
C LEU A 860 76.02 25.41 -1.79
N THR A 861 75.86 24.26 -2.45
CA THR A 861 76.85 23.17 -2.45
C THR A 861 78.16 23.60 -3.10
N SER A 862 78.12 24.39 -4.19
CA SER A 862 79.31 24.90 -4.86
C SER A 862 80.00 26.02 -4.06
N LEU A 863 79.21 26.92 -3.42
CA LEU A 863 79.73 27.94 -2.52
C LEU A 863 80.40 27.32 -1.29
N MET A 864 79.72 26.38 -0.61
CA MET A 864 80.30 25.65 0.53
C MET A 864 81.45 24.73 0.10
N GLY A 865 81.42 24.25 -1.15
CA GLY A 865 82.48 23.50 -1.83
C GLY A 865 83.83 24.21 -1.86
N GLN A 866 83.86 25.54 -1.69
CA GLN A 866 85.09 26.32 -1.58
C GLN A 866 85.79 26.14 -0.22
N MET A 867 85.11 25.60 0.80
CA MET A 867 85.63 25.37 2.15
C MET A 867 85.56 23.92 2.62
N VAL A 868 84.50 23.20 2.24
CA VAL A 868 84.23 21.82 2.67
C VAL A 868 84.00 20.95 1.44
N PRO A 869 84.54 19.72 1.37
CA PRO A 869 84.24 18.80 0.27
C PRO A 869 82.71 18.66 0.05
N PRO A 870 82.22 18.75 -1.20
CA PRO A 870 80.78 18.68 -1.49
C PRO A 870 80.08 17.45 -0.91
N THR A 871 80.79 16.31 -0.80
CA THR A 871 80.30 15.06 -0.21
C THR A 871 80.03 15.18 1.30
N THR A 872 80.91 15.85 2.04
CA THR A 872 80.75 16.09 3.48
C THR A 872 79.62 17.06 3.77
N TRP A 873 79.53 18.15 2.99
CA TRP A 873 78.40 19.09 3.06
C TRP A 873 77.06 18.41 2.76
N TYR A 874 77.02 17.54 1.74
CA TYR A 874 75.82 16.78 1.41
C TYR A 874 75.41 15.83 2.53
N ARG A 875 76.36 15.08 3.11
CA ARG A 875 76.08 14.19 4.25
C ARG A 875 75.57 14.95 5.45
N MET A 876 76.21 16.06 5.82
CA MET A 876 75.75 16.94 6.89
C MET A 876 74.31 17.42 6.64
N ALA A 877 74.01 17.92 5.44
CA ALA A 877 72.66 18.37 5.09
C ALA A 877 71.63 17.23 5.15
N ALA A 878 71.98 16.03 4.67
CA ALA A 878 71.12 14.86 4.70
C ALA A 878 70.86 14.35 6.14
N GLY A 879 71.89 14.28 6.99
CA GLY A 879 71.77 13.88 8.39
C GLY A 879 71.01 14.90 9.24
N LEU A 880 71.26 16.19 9.01
CA LEU A 880 70.50 17.26 9.65
C LEU A 880 69.03 17.24 9.22
N ASN A 881 68.73 17.00 7.93
CA ASN A 881 67.37 16.83 7.43
C ASN A 881 66.65 15.61 8.05
N ALA A 882 67.36 14.51 8.29
CA ALA A 882 66.81 13.33 8.96
C ALA A 882 66.36 13.65 10.40
N GLN A 883 67.07 14.53 11.10
CA GLN A 883 66.70 14.98 12.45
C GLN A 883 65.62 16.06 12.42
N LEU A 884 65.74 17.05 11.53
CA LEU A 884 64.77 18.14 11.36
C LEU A 884 63.37 17.59 11.01
N ARG A 885 63.29 16.45 10.30
CA ARG A 885 62.03 15.74 10.02
C ARG A 885 61.27 15.31 11.29
N LEU A 886 61.96 15.03 12.39
CA LEU A 886 61.36 14.59 13.66
C LEU A 886 60.93 15.78 14.53
N VAL A 887 61.37 17.00 14.22
CA VAL A 887 61.09 18.20 15.00
C VAL A 887 59.68 18.71 14.69
N ARG A 888 58.83 18.84 15.73
CA ARG A 888 57.46 19.38 15.63
C ARG A 888 57.41 20.85 16.04
N ARG A 889 56.61 21.67 15.35
CA ARG A 889 56.47 23.13 15.59
C ARG A 889 56.14 23.53 17.05
N GLY A 890 55.34 22.73 17.77
CA GLY A 890 55.01 22.96 19.19
C GLY A 890 56.20 22.83 20.14
N ARG A 891 57.32 22.30 19.63
CA ARG A 891 58.59 22.13 20.34
C ARG A 891 59.61 23.23 20.01
N LEU A 892 59.26 24.37 19.45
CA LEU A 892 60.21 25.49 19.32
C LEU A 892 59.45 26.77 19.67
N ARG A 893 59.72 27.37 20.83
CA ARG A 893 59.07 28.61 21.28
C ARG A 893 60.15 29.68 21.49
N ALA A 894 60.04 30.79 20.78
CA ALA A 894 60.77 32.02 21.10
C ALA A 894 59.82 33.00 21.81
N THR A 895 60.36 33.68 22.80
CA THR A 895 59.74 34.76 23.58
C THR A 895 59.57 36.01 22.72
N THR A 896 58.43 36.69 22.85
CA THR A 896 58.01 37.95 22.18
C THR A 896 57.46 37.85 20.75
N SER A 897 56.45 38.66 20.48
CA SER A 897 55.47 38.57 19.40
C SER A 897 55.97 39.11 18.05
N GLY A 898 56.80 38.33 17.36
CA GLY A 898 57.20 38.55 15.97
C GLY A 898 57.39 37.22 15.23
N HIS A 899 57.25 37.23 13.90
CA HIS A 899 57.44 36.04 13.06
C HIS A 899 58.90 35.57 13.07
N CYS A 900 59.19 34.44 13.73
CA CYS A 900 60.52 33.82 13.69
C CYS A 900 60.59 32.78 12.56
N GLN A 901 61.50 32.97 11.60
CA GLN A 901 61.96 31.93 10.69
C GLN A 901 63.17 31.23 11.32
N TYR A 902 63.23 29.90 11.23
CA TYR A 902 64.37 29.13 11.74
C TYR A 902 65.39 28.93 10.62
N GLY A 903 66.67 28.96 10.96
CA GLY A 903 67.75 28.75 10.00
C GLY A 903 69.07 28.42 10.68
N LEU A 904 70.00 27.96 9.88
CA LEU A 904 71.40 27.77 10.24
C LEU A 904 72.16 29.08 10.04
N LEU A 905 72.81 29.57 11.09
CA LEU A 905 73.75 30.70 11.01
C LEU A 905 75.17 30.15 10.88
N VAL A 906 75.82 30.38 9.75
CA VAL A 906 77.21 29.98 9.49
C VAL A 906 78.10 31.21 9.68
N TYR A 907 79.13 31.09 10.51
CA TYR A 907 80.12 32.15 10.74
C TYR A 907 81.52 31.59 10.51
N ALA A 908 82.43 32.41 9.99
CA ALA A 908 83.84 32.08 9.95
C ALA A 908 84.42 32.26 11.36
N VAL A 909 85.14 31.26 11.84
CA VAL A 909 85.97 31.36 13.05
C VAL A 909 87.39 31.64 12.56
N GLU A 910 87.88 32.86 12.74
CA GLU A 910 89.33 33.11 12.63
C GLU A 910 89.98 32.53 13.89
N GLU A 911 90.93 31.60 13.68
CA GLU A 911 91.79 31.06 14.73
C GLU A 911 92.67 32.17 15.30
N GLU A 912 92.15 32.94 16.25
CA GLU A 912 92.86 33.58 17.36
C GLU A 912 91.86 34.38 18.23
N SER A 913 90.83 33.72 18.76
CA SER A 913 90.29 34.03 20.09
C SER A 913 89.62 32.77 20.64
N GLU A 914 90.41 31.95 21.33
CA GLU A 914 89.90 30.94 22.24
C GLU A 914 89.05 31.62 23.34
N HIS A 915 87.76 31.81 23.08
CA HIS A 915 86.77 31.64 24.15
C HIS A 915 86.29 30.21 24.11
N ILE A 916 87.13 29.37 24.69
CA ILE A 916 86.81 28.10 25.33
C ILE A 916 85.37 28.15 25.91
N PHE A 917 84.44 27.42 25.31
CA PHE A 917 83.35 26.77 26.06
C PHE A 917 83.77 25.31 26.25
N ILE A 918 84.81 25.10 27.09
CA ILE A 918 85.07 23.79 27.67
C ILE A 918 83.90 23.48 28.59
N GLU A 919 83.23 22.36 28.30
CA GLU A 919 82.42 21.61 29.22
C GLU A 919 83.18 21.40 30.54
N GLY A 920 82.80 22.14 31.57
CA GLY A 920 83.03 21.72 32.94
C GLY A 920 82.05 20.61 33.27
N ILE A 921 82.48 19.36 33.14
CA ILE A 921 81.87 18.23 33.83
C ILE A 921 82.11 18.46 35.32
N ASP A 922 81.09 18.93 36.03
CA ASP A 922 80.95 18.61 37.45
C ASP A 922 79.49 18.74 37.91
N GLY A 923 79.05 17.77 38.71
CA GLY A 923 77.99 17.99 39.70
C GLY A 923 76.53 18.07 39.22
N VAL A 924 75.82 16.96 39.40
CA VAL A 924 74.38 16.96 39.66
C VAL A 924 74.08 17.82 40.91
N LYS A 925 73.48 19.01 40.74
CA LYS A 925 72.41 19.65 41.56
C LYS A 925 72.44 21.19 41.50
N GLN A 926 71.24 21.79 41.55
CA GLN A 926 70.92 23.20 41.77
C GLN A 926 71.23 24.18 40.63
N VAL A 927 70.25 24.41 39.74
CA VAL A 927 69.68 25.76 39.46
C VAL A 927 68.26 25.54 38.91
N GLU A 928 67.31 25.33 39.81
CA GLU A 928 65.87 25.45 39.53
C GLU A 928 65.27 26.40 40.56
N GLU A 929 65.86 27.59 40.73
CA GLU A 929 65.34 28.63 41.62
C GLU A 929 66.05 29.98 41.39
N GLU A 930 65.80 30.67 40.27
CA GLU A 930 66.06 32.13 40.15
C GLU A 930 65.58 32.75 38.81
N SER A 931 64.37 32.40 38.35
CA SER A 931 63.72 33.14 37.24
C SER A 931 62.20 33.26 37.41
N ARG A 932 61.73 33.24 38.66
CA ARG A 932 60.33 33.54 39.03
C ARG A 932 60.11 34.86 39.75
N LEU A 933 61.11 35.72 39.85
CA LEU A 933 60.94 37.06 40.41
C LEU A 933 61.47 38.08 39.41
N LEU A 934 60.52 38.67 38.66
CA LEU A 934 60.49 40.06 38.18
C LEU A 934 59.67 40.20 36.89
N VAL A 935 58.36 39.95 36.94
CA VAL A 935 57.31 40.85 36.39
C VAL A 935 56.02 40.60 37.18
N SER A 936 55.60 41.66 37.88
CA SER A 936 54.42 41.91 38.73
C SER A 936 54.81 41.97 40.20
N GLY A 937 55.15 43.10 40.81
CA GLY A 937 55.08 44.52 40.48
C GLY A 937 55.19 45.28 41.80
N VAL A 938 55.32 46.61 41.74
CA VAL A 938 55.25 47.62 42.83
C VAL A 938 56.57 48.32 43.21
N ASN A 939 56.48 49.64 43.06
CA ASN A 939 57.32 50.76 43.48
C ASN A 939 57.93 50.65 44.89
N ASN A 940 59.17 51.11 45.08
CA ASN A 940 59.46 52.45 45.65
C ASN A 940 60.97 52.69 45.87
N THR A 941 61.42 53.83 45.34
CA THR A 941 62.25 54.91 45.92
C THR A 941 63.53 54.67 46.75
N HIS A 942 64.49 55.56 46.46
CA HIS A 942 65.70 56.01 47.16
C HIS A 942 66.95 55.12 47.07
N SER A 943 67.96 55.50 46.27
CA SER A 943 68.95 56.59 46.47
C SER A 943 70.06 56.17 47.43
N GLU A 944 71.23 55.80 46.91
CA GLU A 944 72.47 56.58 47.07
C GLU A 944 73.65 55.86 46.38
N ASN A 945 74.37 56.65 45.58
CA ASN A 945 75.68 56.44 44.95
C ASN A 945 76.78 56.31 46.06
N PRO A 946 77.99 55.74 45.80
CA PRO A 946 78.91 56.36 44.84
C PRO A 946 79.91 55.46 44.07
N SER A 947 80.36 56.08 42.96
CA SER A 947 81.72 56.07 42.37
C SER A 947 82.31 54.72 41.91
N GLY A 948 82.83 54.57 40.70
CA GLY A 948 83.14 55.53 39.66
C GLY A 948 84.25 54.96 38.77
N HIS A 949 84.28 55.44 37.52
CA HIS A 949 85.42 55.43 36.58
C HIS A 949 85.76 54.07 35.92
N TRP A 950 85.78 53.89 34.59
CA TRP A 950 85.91 54.85 33.49
C TRP A 950 85.03 54.47 32.30
N ARG A 951 84.35 55.49 31.78
CA ARG A 951 83.56 55.49 30.55
C ARG A 951 84.32 56.35 29.57
N GLU A 952 85.11 55.75 28.68
CA GLU A 952 85.63 56.44 27.49
C GLU A 952 86.21 55.45 26.45
N GLU A 953 85.35 54.58 25.91
CA GLU A 953 85.60 53.92 24.60
C GLU A 953 84.27 53.49 23.93
N MET A 954 83.18 54.13 24.33
CA MET A 954 81.82 53.88 23.87
C MET A 954 81.42 54.98 22.89
N LEU A 955 81.98 54.97 21.67
CA LEU A 955 81.42 55.78 20.56
C LEU A 955 81.82 55.30 19.14
N VAL A 956 82.52 54.17 18.98
CA VAL A 956 82.92 53.69 17.63
C VAL A 956 82.41 52.27 17.30
N SER A 957 82.02 51.45 18.28
CA SER A 957 81.63 50.04 18.06
C SER A 957 80.12 49.77 18.01
N GLN A 958 79.28 50.82 18.03
CA GLN A 958 77.81 50.70 18.09
C GLN A 958 77.12 50.69 16.71
N ALA A 959 77.89 50.78 15.60
CA ALA A 959 77.35 50.83 14.24
C ALA A 959 77.18 49.44 13.55
N HIS A 960 77.62 48.33 14.15
CA HIS A 960 77.57 46.99 13.52
C HIS A 960 76.54 46.01 14.09
N ARG A 961 75.62 46.46 14.96
CA ARG A 961 74.66 45.60 15.70
C ARG A 961 73.19 45.70 15.26
N SER A 962 72.90 46.00 13.98
CA SER A 962 71.53 45.89 13.45
C SER A 962 71.30 44.60 12.66
N SER A 963 71.12 43.48 13.38
CA SER A 963 70.39 42.32 12.85
C SER A 963 69.67 41.64 14.01
N TYR A 964 68.34 41.63 13.96
CA TYR A 964 67.45 41.05 14.97
C TYR A 964 67.50 39.51 14.87
N GLY A 965 68.11 38.81 15.82
CA GLY A 965 68.06 37.34 15.89
C GLY A 965 68.63 36.75 17.18
N GLY A 966 67.83 35.97 17.91
CA GLY A 966 68.28 35.20 19.09
C GLY A 966 68.85 33.84 18.68
N ILE A 967 70.00 33.46 19.23
CA ILE A 967 70.68 32.18 18.94
C ILE A 967 70.10 31.08 19.85
N ILE A 968 69.64 29.96 19.27
CA ILE A 968 69.15 28.81 20.03
C ILE A 968 70.35 27.99 20.52
N VAL A 969 70.70 28.12 21.80
CA VAL A 969 71.77 27.33 22.45
C VAL A 969 71.27 25.92 22.79
N THR A 970 72.14 24.91 22.68
CA THR A 970 71.90 23.47 22.92
C THR A 970 71.10 23.12 24.19
N ASN A 971 71.22 23.90 25.26
CA ASN A 971 70.44 23.71 26.49
C ASN A 971 68.93 24.00 26.33
N SER A 972 68.52 24.81 25.34
CA SER A 972 67.10 25.11 25.06
C SER A 972 66.40 23.98 24.30
N LEU A 973 67.15 23.09 23.64
CA LEU A 973 66.64 21.92 22.91
C LEU A 973 66.18 20.79 23.85
N ARG A 974 66.75 20.67 25.06
CA ARG A 974 66.37 19.64 26.05
C ARG A 974 65.03 19.93 26.75
N MET A 975 64.49 21.15 26.68
CA MET A 975 63.30 21.60 27.42
C MET A 975 61.96 21.39 26.68
N LEU A 976 61.93 20.56 25.63
CA LEU A 976 60.79 20.39 24.74
C LEU A 976 59.92 19.19 25.10
N LYS A 977 59.32 19.25 26.30
CA LYS A 977 58.36 18.25 26.77
C LYS A 977 56.94 18.60 26.27
N GLU A 978 56.29 17.64 25.59
CA GLU A 978 54.97 17.77 24.98
C GLU A 978 53.86 18.13 25.99
N LYS A 979 53.02 19.12 25.66
CA LYS A 979 51.73 19.38 26.34
C LYS A 979 50.63 18.60 25.61
N ARG A 980 49.80 17.86 26.36
CA ARG A 980 48.72 16.99 25.84
C ARG A 980 47.46 17.82 25.55
N ASP A 981 47.16 18.08 24.28
CA ASP A 981 45.92 18.71 23.81
C ASP A 981 44.96 17.70 23.14
N LEU A 982 43.69 18.08 22.95
CA LEU A 982 42.56 17.25 22.45
C LEU A 982 42.84 16.50 21.12
N PHE A 983 43.78 16.98 20.31
CA PHE A 983 44.23 16.36 19.05
C PHE A 983 45.27 15.23 19.23
N TYR A 984 45.55 14.83 20.47
CA TYR A 984 46.53 13.78 20.82
C TYR A 984 46.26 12.45 20.09
N LEU A 985 44.99 12.04 19.96
CA LEU A 985 44.58 10.80 19.29
C LEU A 985 45.00 10.76 17.81
N ILE A 986 44.86 11.88 17.09
CA ILE A 986 45.27 11.98 15.68
C ILE A 986 46.81 12.07 15.57
N SER A 987 47.46 12.70 16.55
CA SER A 987 48.93 12.80 16.60
C SER A 987 49.65 11.46 16.86
N PHE A 988 48.92 10.46 17.38
CA PHE A 988 49.38 9.08 17.55
C PHE A 988 49.29 8.27 16.24
N ILE A 989 48.33 8.60 15.37
CA ILE A 989 48.08 7.90 14.09
C ILE A 989 48.99 8.45 12.98
N VAL A 990 49.24 9.76 12.97
CA VAL A 990 50.01 10.44 11.91
C VAL A 990 51.18 11.22 12.50
N HIS A 991 52.40 10.70 12.28
CA HIS A 991 53.61 11.40 12.68
C HIS A 991 54.83 11.00 11.86
N ASN A 992 55.81 11.91 11.79
CA ASN A 992 57.10 11.60 11.19
C ASN A 992 57.86 10.61 12.09
N THR A 993 58.27 9.47 11.53
CA THR A 993 59.06 8.42 12.20
C THR A 993 60.49 8.37 11.65
N LYS A 994 61.38 7.71 12.38
CA LYS A 994 62.69 7.29 11.87
C LYS A 994 62.53 6.19 10.80
N PRO A 995 63.46 6.08 9.83
CA PRO A 995 63.47 5.00 8.84
C PRO A 995 63.84 3.65 9.49
N VAL A 996 63.32 2.55 8.92
CA VAL A 996 63.43 1.16 9.45
C VAL A 996 64.28 0.27 8.51
N GLY A 997 64.65 0.74 7.32
CA GLY A 997 65.59 0.07 6.41
C GLY A 997 65.03 -1.13 5.63
N HIS A 998 63.79 -1.57 5.88
CA HIS A 998 63.15 -2.73 5.22
C HIS A 998 62.06 -2.30 4.22
N GLN A 999 62.45 -1.66 3.12
CA GLN A 999 61.52 -1.05 2.17
C GLN A 999 60.57 -2.06 1.49
N ASP A 1000 61.08 -3.24 1.10
CA ASP A 1000 60.29 -4.19 0.31
C ASP A 1000 59.26 -4.97 1.11
N LEU A 1001 59.62 -5.38 2.33
CA LEU A 1001 58.72 -6.07 3.25
C LEU A 1001 57.55 -5.15 3.66
N VAL A 1002 57.84 -3.90 4.01
CA VAL A 1002 56.82 -2.92 4.40
C VAL A 1002 55.87 -2.64 3.23
N GLY A 1003 56.37 -2.51 2.00
CA GLY A 1003 55.53 -2.32 0.81
C GLY A 1003 54.61 -3.51 0.51
N LEU A 1004 55.05 -4.74 0.74
CA LEU A 1004 54.25 -5.95 0.55
C LEU A 1004 53.11 -6.05 1.59
N VAL A 1005 53.42 -5.79 2.87
CA VAL A 1005 52.41 -5.82 3.94
C VAL A 1005 51.35 -4.73 3.72
N ILE A 1006 51.75 -3.54 3.25
CA ILE A 1006 50.80 -2.47 2.88
C ILE A 1006 49.86 -2.92 1.76
N SER A 1007 50.34 -3.65 0.74
CA SER A 1007 49.51 -4.18 -0.36
C SER A 1007 48.44 -5.16 0.15
N MET A 1008 48.81 -6.08 1.04
CA MET A 1008 47.85 -7.01 1.65
C MET A 1008 46.79 -6.30 2.49
N LEU A 1009 47.21 -5.33 3.30
CA LEU A 1009 46.28 -4.56 4.12
C LEU A 1009 45.34 -3.67 3.28
N LEU A 1010 45.79 -3.14 2.14
CA LEU A 1010 44.95 -2.36 1.23
C LEU A 1010 43.78 -3.20 0.68
N LEU A 1011 44.02 -4.47 0.36
CA LEU A 1011 42.99 -5.39 -0.08
C LEU A 1011 42.02 -5.78 1.04
N GLY A 1012 42.56 -6.04 2.24
CA GLY A 1012 41.73 -6.28 3.42
C GLY A 1012 40.79 -5.12 3.73
N ASP A 1013 41.28 -3.88 3.64
CA ASP A 1013 40.47 -2.67 3.83
C ASP A 1013 39.36 -2.55 2.77
N PHE A 1014 39.67 -2.77 1.49
CA PHE A 1014 38.66 -2.74 0.42
C PHE A 1014 37.54 -3.76 0.63
N SER A 1015 37.88 -4.99 0.99
CA SER A 1015 36.88 -6.04 1.24
C SER A 1015 36.03 -5.75 2.47
N LEU A 1016 36.64 -5.28 3.56
CA LEU A 1016 35.90 -4.91 4.76
C LEU A 1016 34.97 -3.71 4.50
N VAL A 1017 35.39 -2.72 3.70
CA VAL A 1017 34.52 -1.59 3.30
C VAL A 1017 33.32 -2.09 2.51
N LEU A 1018 33.52 -2.99 1.53
CA LEU A 1018 32.41 -3.56 0.75
C LEU A 1018 31.42 -4.34 1.62
N LEU A 1019 31.92 -5.15 2.57
CA LEU A 1019 31.09 -5.91 3.50
C LEU A 1019 30.30 -4.98 4.43
N THR A 1020 30.90 -3.90 4.94
CA THR A 1020 30.17 -2.91 5.75
C THR A 1020 29.09 -2.18 4.95
N LEU A 1021 29.33 -1.84 3.68
CA LEU A 1021 28.32 -1.20 2.83
C LEU A 1021 27.17 -2.15 2.50
N LEU A 1022 27.46 -3.43 2.24
CA LEU A 1022 26.44 -4.45 2.01
C LEU A 1022 25.59 -4.69 3.25
N GLN A 1023 26.23 -4.71 4.43
CA GLN A 1023 25.54 -4.82 5.71
C GLN A 1023 24.66 -3.60 6.01
N LEU A 1024 25.10 -2.39 5.69
CA LEU A 1024 24.27 -1.20 5.84
C LEU A 1024 23.12 -1.19 4.82
N TYR A 1025 23.34 -1.68 3.61
CA TYR A 1025 22.30 -1.80 2.58
C TYR A 1025 21.18 -2.76 2.99
N SER A 1026 21.51 -3.88 3.65
CA SER A 1026 20.49 -4.80 4.16
C SER A 1026 19.67 -4.20 5.31
N ILE A 1027 20.20 -3.19 6.01
CA ILE A 1027 19.49 -2.45 7.06
C ILE A 1027 18.63 -1.35 6.45
N SER A 1028 19.25 -0.40 5.74
CA SER A 1028 18.58 0.75 5.12
C SER A 1028 19.47 1.43 4.09
N LEU A 1029 18.88 1.78 2.95
CA LEU A 1029 19.53 2.56 1.90
C LEU A 1029 19.89 3.98 2.38
N VAL A 1030 19.18 4.51 3.39
CA VAL A 1030 19.49 5.82 4.00
C VAL A 1030 20.81 5.77 4.77
N ASP A 1031 21.11 4.67 5.46
CA ASP A 1031 22.33 4.54 6.26
C ASP A 1031 23.58 4.45 5.38
N VAL A 1032 23.45 3.82 4.21
CA VAL A 1032 24.50 3.79 3.17
C VAL A 1032 24.83 5.21 2.70
N PHE A 1033 23.81 6.03 2.41
CA PHE A 1033 24.02 7.42 2.00
C PHE A 1033 24.62 8.27 3.12
N LEU A 1034 24.20 8.06 4.38
CA LEU A 1034 24.71 8.81 5.51
C LEU A 1034 26.22 8.54 5.73
N VAL A 1035 26.67 7.29 5.61
CA VAL A 1035 28.10 6.93 5.68
C VAL A 1035 28.91 7.46 4.49
N LEU A 1036 28.33 7.52 3.30
CA LEU A 1036 29.00 8.04 2.10
C LEU A 1036 29.09 9.57 2.05
N PHE A 1037 28.09 10.28 2.59
CA PHE A 1037 27.99 11.74 2.45
C PHE A 1037 28.51 12.57 3.62
N ILE A 1038 28.71 12.01 4.82
CA ILE A 1038 29.25 12.79 5.96
C ILE A 1038 30.65 13.35 5.68
N LEU A 1039 31.57 12.51 5.18
CA LEU A 1039 32.76 12.98 4.49
C LEU A 1039 32.80 12.32 3.11
N PRO A 1040 32.43 13.07 2.04
CA PRO A 1040 32.34 12.52 0.70
C PRO A 1040 33.69 11.96 0.29
N LEU A 1041 33.67 10.80 -0.37
CA LEU A 1041 34.86 10.09 -0.87
C LEU A 1041 35.79 9.51 0.23
N GLY A 1042 35.53 9.79 1.52
CA GLY A 1042 36.40 9.44 2.64
C GLY A 1042 36.64 7.93 2.80
N ILE A 1043 35.59 7.11 2.70
CA ILE A 1043 35.70 5.65 2.89
C ILE A 1043 36.18 4.90 1.63
N LEU A 1044 36.06 5.51 0.44
CA LEU A 1044 36.37 4.87 -0.86
C LEU A 1044 37.74 5.25 -1.43
N MET A 1045 38.21 6.48 -1.22
CA MET A 1045 39.49 6.97 -1.77
C MET A 1045 40.79 6.45 -1.13
N PRO A 1046 40.83 5.89 0.10
CA PRO A 1046 42.06 5.32 0.65
C PRO A 1046 42.66 4.22 -0.23
N PHE A 1047 41.84 3.35 -0.82
CA PHE A 1047 42.29 2.27 -1.69
C PHE A 1047 43.00 2.77 -2.97
N PRO A 1048 42.39 3.60 -3.85
CA PRO A 1048 43.05 4.11 -5.04
C PRO A 1048 44.23 5.03 -4.71
N ALA A 1049 44.17 5.80 -3.61
CA ALA A 1049 45.30 6.63 -3.16
C ALA A 1049 46.50 5.76 -2.71
N GLY A 1050 46.25 4.66 -2.01
CA GLY A 1050 47.27 3.73 -1.55
C GLY A 1050 47.96 2.98 -2.69
N ILE A 1051 47.19 2.52 -3.68
CA ILE A 1051 47.74 1.91 -4.90
C ILE A 1051 48.61 2.94 -5.66
N ASN A 1052 48.10 4.15 -5.89
CA ASN A 1052 48.85 5.19 -6.60
C ASN A 1052 50.16 5.57 -5.87
N ALA A 1053 50.16 5.57 -4.53
CA ALA A 1053 51.37 5.79 -3.74
C ALA A 1053 52.39 4.65 -3.93
N LEU A 1054 51.94 3.40 -3.89
CA LEU A 1054 52.80 2.21 -3.94
C LEU A 1054 53.43 1.96 -5.32
N PHE A 1055 52.74 2.32 -6.41
CA PHE A 1055 53.17 2.06 -7.79
C PHE A 1055 53.76 3.28 -8.51
N SER A 1056 53.98 4.41 -7.83
CA SER A 1056 54.52 5.61 -8.46
C SER A 1056 56.05 5.58 -8.61
N HIS A 1057 56.56 6.01 -9.79
CA HIS A 1057 57.99 6.11 -10.08
C HIS A 1057 58.63 7.33 -9.37
N GLY A 1058 59.79 7.10 -8.76
CA GLY A 1058 60.63 8.12 -8.14
C GLY A 1058 60.34 8.30 -6.63
N PRO A 1059 61.37 8.15 -5.76
CA PRO A 1059 61.20 8.08 -4.29
C PRO A 1059 60.63 9.36 -3.64
N ARG A 1060 60.91 10.54 -4.21
CA ARG A 1060 60.33 11.81 -3.69
C ARG A 1060 58.87 12.01 -4.08
N ARG A 1061 58.46 11.55 -5.27
CA ARG A 1061 57.08 11.65 -5.75
C ARG A 1061 56.18 10.65 -5.02
N SER A 1062 56.67 9.43 -4.80
CA SER A 1062 55.97 8.41 -4.02
C SER A 1062 55.82 8.79 -2.55
N ALA A 1063 56.82 9.43 -1.93
CA ALA A 1063 56.72 9.95 -0.56
C ALA A 1063 55.58 10.97 -0.39
N GLY A 1064 55.44 11.90 -1.34
CA GLY A 1064 54.35 12.88 -1.35
C GLY A 1064 52.97 12.24 -1.52
N LEU A 1065 52.83 11.24 -2.39
CA LEU A 1065 51.57 10.50 -2.59
C LEU A 1065 51.23 9.61 -1.39
N ALA A 1066 52.22 9.00 -0.74
CA ALA A 1066 52.04 8.20 0.47
C ALA A 1066 51.59 9.05 1.66
N ARG A 1067 52.10 10.30 1.78
CA ARG A 1067 51.61 11.30 2.74
C ARG A 1067 50.13 11.65 2.50
N ILE A 1068 49.70 11.77 1.25
CA ILE A 1068 48.28 12.00 0.89
C ILE A 1068 47.42 10.78 1.23
N TYR A 1069 47.90 9.56 0.94
CA TYR A 1069 47.23 8.32 1.32
C TYR A 1069 47.03 8.21 2.84
N ALA A 1070 48.05 8.55 3.65
CA ALA A 1070 47.95 8.56 5.11
C ALA A 1070 46.83 9.48 5.60
N LEU A 1071 46.69 10.67 4.99
CA LEU A 1071 45.60 11.59 5.32
C LEU A 1071 44.23 11.03 4.95
N TRP A 1072 44.07 10.44 3.75
CA TRP A 1072 42.81 9.79 3.36
C TRP A 1072 42.42 8.65 4.31
N ASN A 1073 43.39 7.81 4.69
CA ASN A 1073 43.16 6.72 5.62
C ASN A 1073 42.67 7.23 6.99
N VAL A 1074 43.27 8.29 7.54
CA VAL A 1074 42.82 8.89 8.80
C VAL A 1074 41.45 9.53 8.69
N THR A 1075 41.17 10.26 7.61
CA THR A 1075 39.84 10.87 7.42
C THR A 1075 38.75 9.82 7.29
N SER A 1076 39.07 8.64 6.75
CA SER A 1076 38.10 7.54 6.58
C SER A 1076 37.61 6.94 7.91
N LEU A 1077 38.35 7.12 9.02
CA LEU A 1077 37.92 6.66 10.34
C LEU A 1077 36.62 7.33 10.81
N ILE A 1078 36.39 8.58 10.42
CA ILE A 1078 35.15 9.30 10.76
C ILE A 1078 33.94 8.58 10.14
N ASN A 1079 34.03 8.15 8.87
CA ASN A 1079 32.95 7.41 8.21
C ASN A 1079 32.74 6.03 8.83
N VAL A 1080 33.79 5.38 9.32
CA VAL A 1080 33.67 4.10 10.05
C VAL A 1080 32.97 4.28 11.40
N VAL A 1081 33.25 5.38 12.12
CA VAL A 1081 32.54 5.73 13.37
C VAL A 1081 31.06 5.99 13.10
N VAL A 1082 30.73 6.68 12.00
CA VAL A 1082 29.35 6.89 11.56
C VAL A 1082 28.66 5.55 11.28
N ALA A 1083 29.30 4.63 10.56
CA ALA A 1083 28.75 3.30 10.29
C ALA A 1083 28.45 2.54 11.60
N PHE A 1084 29.30 2.70 12.60
CA PHE A 1084 29.09 2.14 13.95
C PHE A 1084 27.88 2.77 14.66
N ILE A 1085 27.69 4.09 14.55
CA ILE A 1085 26.53 4.78 15.13
C ILE A 1085 25.23 4.36 14.45
N CYS A 1086 25.21 4.22 13.12
CA CYS A 1086 24.02 3.75 12.38
C CYS A 1086 23.61 2.34 12.84
N GLY A 1087 24.58 1.42 12.93
CA GLY A 1087 24.34 0.06 13.43
C GLY A 1087 23.81 0.05 14.87
N TYR A 1088 24.37 0.90 15.75
CA TYR A 1088 23.94 1.03 17.14
C TYR A 1088 22.51 1.55 17.30
N ILE A 1089 22.13 2.57 16.52
CA ILE A 1089 20.78 3.15 16.56
C ILE A 1089 19.74 2.11 16.09
N HIS A 1090 20.03 1.40 15.00
CA HIS A 1090 19.13 0.39 14.47
C HIS A 1090 18.92 -0.76 15.46
N TYR A 1091 20.00 -1.24 16.08
CA TYR A 1091 19.94 -2.27 17.13
C TYR A 1091 19.04 -1.88 18.31
N ASN A 1092 19.06 -0.61 18.74
CA ASN A 1092 18.22 -0.12 19.83
C ASN A 1092 16.76 0.15 19.43
N SER A 1093 16.48 0.36 18.14
CA SER A 1093 15.13 0.69 17.63
C SER A 1093 14.22 -0.53 17.42
N GLN A 1094 14.74 -1.75 17.48
CA GLN A 1094 13.96 -2.98 17.29
C GLN A 1094 13.11 -3.35 18.51
N SER A 1095 11.87 -3.80 18.23
CA SER A 1095 10.84 -4.17 19.21
C SER A 1095 11.25 -5.32 20.15
N PRO A 1096 10.70 -5.40 21.39
CA PRO A 1096 11.14 -6.36 22.41
C PRO A 1096 10.87 -7.84 22.10
N SER A 1097 10.07 -8.18 21.07
CA SER A 1097 9.63 -9.56 20.81
C SER A 1097 10.70 -10.47 20.18
N SER A 1098 11.80 -9.92 19.66
CA SER A 1098 12.95 -10.71 19.16
C SER A 1098 14.07 -10.90 20.20
N LYS A 1099 13.93 -10.33 21.40
CA LYS A 1099 14.95 -10.44 22.48
C LYS A 1099 14.81 -11.75 23.24
N LYS A 1100 15.01 -12.90 22.59
CA LYS A 1100 15.34 -14.15 23.29
C LYS A 1100 16.83 -14.40 23.14
N PHE A 1101 17.54 -14.39 24.27
CA PHE A 1101 18.90 -14.91 24.35
C PHE A 1101 18.86 -16.45 24.42
N PRO A 1102 19.51 -17.18 23.50
CA PRO A 1102 20.07 -18.48 23.84
C PRO A 1102 21.59 -18.31 23.93
N PHE A 1103 22.13 -18.45 25.13
CA PHE A 1103 23.55 -18.74 25.31
C PHE A 1103 23.82 -20.14 24.74
N GLN A 1104 24.36 -20.21 23.52
CA GLN A 1104 24.99 -21.42 23.00
C GLN A 1104 26.34 -21.00 22.40
N PRO A 1105 27.48 -21.43 22.96
CA PRO A 1105 28.78 -21.00 22.48
C PRO A 1105 29.11 -21.75 21.18
N TRP A 1106 29.51 -21.00 20.15
CA TRP A 1106 30.04 -21.49 18.87
C TRP A 1106 29.04 -22.08 17.88
N ASN A 1107 28.06 -21.28 17.47
CA ASN A 1107 27.52 -21.38 16.11
C ASN A 1107 27.39 -19.95 15.57
N ILE A 1108 28.19 -19.59 14.57
CA ILE A 1108 28.11 -18.28 13.89
C ILE A 1108 26.85 -18.29 13.02
N ASN A 1109 25.69 -18.21 13.66
CA ASN A 1109 24.46 -17.78 13.00
C ASN A 1109 24.50 -16.25 13.09
N MET A 1110 24.56 -15.56 11.95
CA MET A 1110 24.47 -14.10 11.86
C MET A 1110 23.04 -13.64 12.23
N ASP A 1111 22.63 -13.90 13.46
CA ASP A 1111 21.47 -13.23 14.03
C ASP A 1111 21.80 -11.75 14.24
N GLU A 1112 20.75 -10.93 14.29
CA GLU A 1112 20.70 -9.46 14.34
C GLU A 1112 21.55 -8.79 15.47
N SER A 1113 22.31 -9.56 16.24
CA SER A 1113 23.20 -9.16 17.34
C SER A 1113 24.67 -8.86 16.94
N GLU A 1114 25.12 -9.24 15.75
CA GLU A 1114 26.54 -9.16 15.33
C GLU A 1114 26.87 -7.94 14.44
N TRP A 1115 26.10 -6.85 14.52
CA TRP A 1115 26.23 -5.71 13.61
C TRP A 1115 27.56 -4.93 13.70
N TRP A 1116 28.32 -5.10 14.79
CA TRP A 1116 29.53 -4.33 15.10
C TRP A 1116 30.83 -4.94 14.55
N ILE A 1117 30.81 -6.19 14.07
CA ILE A 1117 32.02 -6.95 13.69
C ILE A 1117 32.78 -6.28 12.54
N PHE A 1118 32.10 -5.98 11.43
CA PHE A 1118 32.76 -5.43 10.24
C PHE A 1118 33.28 -3.98 10.47
N PRO A 1119 32.51 -3.06 11.09
CA PRO A 1119 33.03 -1.73 11.44
C PRO A 1119 34.22 -1.78 12.41
N ALA A 1120 34.21 -2.67 13.42
CA ALA A 1120 35.34 -2.81 14.35
C ALA A 1120 36.60 -3.35 13.64
N GLY A 1121 36.44 -4.30 12.72
CA GLY A 1121 37.52 -4.80 11.88
C GLY A 1121 38.16 -3.71 11.01
N LEU A 1122 37.35 -2.79 10.45
CA LEU A 1122 37.84 -1.64 9.69
C LEU A 1122 38.68 -0.69 10.54
N VAL A 1123 38.27 -0.37 11.76
CA VAL A 1123 39.06 0.50 12.65
C VAL A 1123 40.44 -0.09 12.90
N ALA A 1124 40.51 -1.39 13.22
CA ALA A 1124 41.77 -2.07 13.46
C ALA A 1124 42.67 -2.08 12.21
N CYS A 1125 42.11 -2.39 11.04
CA CYS A 1125 42.83 -2.39 9.77
C CYS A 1125 43.45 -1.02 9.46
N LYS A 1126 42.66 0.05 9.61
CA LYS A 1126 43.09 1.43 9.30
C LYS A 1126 44.18 1.95 10.24
N ILE A 1127 44.12 1.60 11.53
CA ILE A 1127 45.18 1.96 12.49
C ILE A 1127 46.50 1.27 12.11
N LEU A 1128 46.47 -0.03 11.80
CA LEU A 1128 47.67 -0.76 11.37
C LEU A 1128 48.25 -0.19 10.06
N GLN A 1129 47.39 0.14 9.09
CA GLN A 1129 47.82 0.78 7.84
C GLN A 1129 48.52 2.13 8.11
N SER A 1130 47.99 2.97 8.99
CA SER A 1130 48.57 4.29 9.27
C SER A 1130 50.02 4.23 9.79
N GLN A 1131 50.32 3.25 10.65
CA GLN A 1131 51.64 3.07 11.24
C GLN A 1131 52.67 2.61 10.19
N LEU A 1132 52.28 1.62 9.38
CA LEU A 1132 53.14 1.09 8.31
C LEU A 1132 53.42 2.13 7.22
N VAL A 1133 52.46 2.99 6.91
CA VAL A 1133 52.64 4.07 5.94
C VAL A 1133 53.62 5.12 6.44
N ASN A 1134 53.61 5.46 7.74
CA ASN A 1134 54.60 6.37 8.31
C ASN A 1134 56.03 5.82 8.17
N TRP A 1135 56.23 4.51 8.42
CA TRP A 1135 57.51 3.85 8.15
C TRP A 1135 57.89 3.83 6.67
N HIS A 1136 56.91 3.60 5.79
CA HIS A 1136 57.14 3.64 4.34
C HIS A 1136 57.61 5.02 3.86
N ILE A 1137 56.95 6.10 4.31
CA ILE A 1137 57.36 7.48 4.00
C ILE A 1137 58.75 7.80 4.57
N ALA A 1138 59.10 7.23 5.73
CA ALA A 1138 60.44 7.38 6.31
C ALA A 1138 61.53 6.77 5.44
N ASN A 1139 61.29 5.56 4.93
CA ASN A 1139 62.22 4.87 4.05
C ASN A 1139 62.33 5.51 2.65
N LEU A 1140 61.30 6.22 2.17
CA LEU A 1140 61.32 6.86 0.84
C LEU A 1140 62.07 8.21 0.81
N GLU A 1141 62.02 9.00 1.88
CA GLU A 1141 62.64 10.33 1.90
C GLU A 1141 64.12 10.30 2.29
N ILE A 1142 64.54 9.30 3.10
CA ILE A 1142 65.94 9.08 3.47
C ILE A 1142 66.37 7.81 2.75
N GLN A 1143 67.30 7.92 1.80
CA GLN A 1143 67.76 6.78 0.98
C GLN A 1143 69.14 6.25 1.40
N ASP A 1144 69.95 7.09 2.05
CA ASP A 1144 71.26 6.70 2.50
C ASP A 1144 71.15 5.80 3.74
N ARG A 1145 71.56 4.54 3.57
CA ARG A 1145 71.49 3.51 4.62
C ARG A 1145 72.44 3.80 5.78
N SER A 1146 73.48 4.62 5.57
CA SER A 1146 74.42 5.02 6.64
C SER A 1146 73.77 5.92 7.69
N LEU A 1147 72.68 6.62 7.33
CA LEU A 1147 71.91 7.51 8.21
C LEU A 1147 70.92 6.77 9.12
N TYR A 1148 70.81 5.44 9.01
CA TYR A 1148 69.89 4.62 9.81
C TYR A 1148 70.48 4.22 11.18
N SER A 1149 71.68 4.71 11.51
CA SER A 1149 72.27 4.52 12.84
C SER A 1149 71.43 5.18 13.93
N ASN A 1150 71.22 4.47 15.04
CA ASN A 1150 70.57 5.04 16.23
C ASN A 1150 71.50 5.96 17.03
N ASP A 1151 72.80 5.98 16.72
CA ASP A 1151 73.84 6.62 17.52
C ASP A 1151 74.26 7.97 16.90
N PHE A 1152 74.03 9.06 17.64
CA PHE A 1152 74.17 10.44 17.15
C PHE A 1152 75.64 10.85 16.97
N GLU A 1153 76.53 10.40 17.85
CA GLU A 1153 77.96 10.72 17.85
C GLU A 1153 78.70 10.11 16.66
N LEU A 1154 78.35 8.86 16.29
CA LEU A 1154 78.97 8.13 15.18
C LEU A 1154 78.77 8.79 13.81
N PHE A 1155 77.70 9.57 13.64
CA PHE A 1155 77.42 10.30 12.41
C PHE A 1155 78.25 11.58 12.28
N TRP A 1156 78.49 12.30 13.37
CA TRP A 1156 79.27 13.57 13.36
C TRP A 1156 80.79 13.36 13.42
N GLN A 1157 81.25 12.14 13.70
CA GLN A 1157 82.68 11.77 13.73
C GLN A 1157 83.27 11.46 12.35
N SER A 1158 82.45 11.27 11.30
CA SER A 1158 82.87 10.99 9.91
C SER A 1158 82.82 12.22 9.03
#